data_AF-A0A1V5C8T5-F1
#
_entry.id   AF-A0A1V5C8T5-F1
#
_cell.length_a   1.000
_cell.length_b   1.000
_cell.length_c   1.000
_cell.angle_alpha   90.00
_cell.angle_beta   90.00
_cell.angle_gamma   90.00
#
_symmetry.space_group_name_H-M   'P 1'
#
loop_
_entity.id
_entity.type
_entity.pdbx_description
1 polymer ?
#
loop_
_entity_poly.entity_id
_entity_poly.type
_entity_poly.pdbx_seq_one_letter_code
_entity_poly.pdbx_strand_id
1 'polypeptide(L)'
;MIMSDQSHINCIREALWQSPESCASVMVGAGFSRNAKKAGPHAREFPLWEEITMLLCTRLYPPSDGDRLERAMAEASGTSGFLRLAQEYEAVFGRGALHNLIQELVPDDNYVPDDIHVRLLRLPWRDVFTTNWDTILEKALALVIDRVYGVVRTCDEIPSAPKPRIFKLHGSFPAHTPFILTEEDYRTYPKRFAPYVNTVQQAMMETVLCLIGFSGDDPNFLHWSGWVRDNLGKLAPKIYLAGWLDLSPHRRRMLEERNVVPIDVARHPQASIWPEHLRHRYATEWILHTLERGRPYEVTEWPTPPDWVRSPIPEPLRPVEDITIDAPVKEPQPHIKAESANLPEQVRALIRAWEHNHKVYPGWLIIPPSKHFQIGMSMRDWEQAILQVLPELTVFERLSAIRELVWRREILLEPLSEQLEVATQTVLSNIDCQMRRICGIEDHSVNWIDIRKAWRDLAMALLTVARQRFDREAFDHRLSHLRSFIDDDLDVAQRVHHEKCLWALYTLDYAALDELLKDWHPEGCDPIWMSRKAAILVEMGYNDEAVRLLNRGLSIVRQTPRHGRILASPSREGWMLWLALAFEHGFLRLTDEVMDAPPAFRRWNQLATLQCDALEQKHRFLSALRGDPEKKDAPLFDLGARRGETIHFSTVKYDQWIAARRAVRLCEVAGLPPSAAHMVVASDLLASAADHLAATDYVLASRLVLRVATSEDDAAFNRVWTRSHVAVMPMEEVEELINIVANVISNALSRVNHDSIQSDFWVTRLRLAMEALSRLALRLPPERAAHIFKQAMSYYRMEEIAKRPWLDKPVRHMLTRTWEALPKSHRGNLILDVLSAPIVGLDGFETVRHFYPEPGELLIDDNEIPTPTRLPEAEARWSEIVHLIARGLRSTGEARKRAALRLAMLTLWGLLTDPEKNRITQALWNTDHTAQDSLPSGTSLHDWIFLLLPEPESGLAERLFRKKWLDSQKPNSEKDLNELFDQLGNALTSLEAHHRPLSLTTDERTRLLTRVERWIALPVTSDDNPWHKSNLPQAIAGLQSILLEIDLPSSTAEALFAKAIILNQTSTPGFRLFNSLAKFLPDRLDDIAMSMRMGLASDNVQQAEDAVLGLYGWLRAASKKSPLIPMPPDDLLREIGVMIATRRRSVLNRALQVARWIFASGTITQGDNIAQSTLHGLRYLIEELRYDREHDEDNDTDVPLLRWDCARLALAMLAAGYKTDPTVARWAEIAQNDPLPEVRHAEGPSVICTHYEIPENE
;
A
#
# COMPACT_ATOMS: atom_id res chain seq x y z
N MET A 1 11.57 -16.56 -55.22
CA MET A 1 11.12 -17.88 -55.73
C MET A 1 11.20 -18.86 -54.57
N ILE A 2 10.09 -19.44 -54.15
CA ILE A 2 10.01 -20.38 -53.01
C ILE A 2 10.09 -21.82 -53.57
N MET A 3 10.77 -22.74 -52.87
CA MET A 3 10.90 -24.15 -53.27
C MET A 3 9.53 -24.85 -53.29
N SER A 4 9.30 -25.80 -54.21
CA SER A 4 8.03 -26.52 -54.33
C SER A 4 7.61 -27.26 -53.06
N ASP A 5 8.59 -27.76 -52.29
CA ASP A 5 8.34 -28.58 -51.10
C ASP A 5 8.38 -27.74 -49.79
N GLN A 6 8.37 -26.40 -49.88
CA GLN A 6 8.47 -25.50 -48.73
C GLN A 6 7.33 -25.70 -47.71
N SER A 7 6.11 -25.97 -48.16
CA SER A 7 4.98 -26.20 -47.25
C SER A 7 5.21 -27.40 -46.33
N HIS A 8 5.94 -28.42 -46.77
CA HIS A 8 6.22 -29.63 -45.99
C HIS A 8 7.23 -29.38 -44.87
N ILE A 9 8.30 -28.64 -45.15
CA ILE A 9 9.26 -28.24 -44.11
C ILE A 9 8.63 -27.27 -43.11
N ASN A 10 7.69 -26.43 -43.55
CA ASN A 10 6.93 -25.55 -42.67
C ASN A 10 6.04 -26.35 -41.68
N CYS A 11 5.41 -27.45 -42.12
CA CYS A 11 4.68 -28.34 -41.21
C CYS A 11 5.57 -28.97 -40.13
N ILE A 12 6.80 -29.39 -40.49
CA ILE A 12 7.76 -29.93 -39.51
C ILE A 12 8.15 -28.83 -38.51
N ARG A 13 8.43 -27.62 -39.01
CA ARG A 13 8.78 -26.45 -38.20
C ARG A 13 7.67 -26.08 -37.21
N GLU A 14 6.41 -26.08 -37.64
CA GLU A 14 5.27 -25.80 -36.76
C GLU A 14 5.09 -26.87 -35.68
N ALA A 15 5.17 -28.15 -36.04
CA ALA A 15 5.08 -29.26 -35.09
C ALA A 15 6.25 -29.27 -34.08
N LEU A 16 7.44 -28.86 -34.53
CA LEU A 16 8.65 -28.76 -33.72
C LEU A 16 8.53 -27.68 -32.64
N TRP A 17 8.01 -26.51 -32.98
CA TRP A 17 7.90 -25.37 -32.06
C TRP A 17 6.55 -25.27 -31.34
N GLN A 18 5.74 -26.33 -31.37
CA GLN A 18 4.49 -26.42 -30.63
C GLN A 18 4.76 -26.48 -29.11
N SER A 19 3.91 -25.83 -28.30
CA SER A 19 4.02 -25.73 -26.84
C SER A 19 2.73 -26.26 -26.19
N PRO A 20 2.77 -27.01 -25.06
CA PRO A 20 3.88 -27.19 -24.11
C PRO A 20 4.90 -28.30 -24.46
N GLU A 21 4.54 -29.29 -25.27
CA GLU A 21 5.44 -30.36 -25.73
C GLU A 21 5.55 -30.35 -27.26
N SER A 22 6.76 -30.60 -27.78
CA SER A 22 7.00 -30.71 -29.22
C SER A 22 6.30 -31.94 -29.79
N CYS A 23 5.65 -31.76 -30.94
CA CYS A 23 4.99 -32.83 -31.68
C CYS A 23 5.86 -33.33 -32.84
N ALA A 24 7.17 -33.08 -32.83
CA ALA A 24 8.11 -33.54 -33.85
C ALA A 24 9.24 -34.41 -33.25
N SER A 25 9.52 -35.53 -33.91
CA SER A 25 10.66 -36.40 -33.63
C SER A 25 11.56 -36.48 -34.86
N VAL A 26 12.85 -36.74 -34.67
CA VAL A 26 13.81 -36.87 -35.78
C VAL A 26 14.47 -38.24 -35.77
N MET A 27 14.70 -38.81 -36.95
CA MET A 27 15.51 -40.00 -37.14
C MET A 27 16.73 -39.65 -37.99
N VAL A 28 17.92 -39.92 -37.44
CA VAL A 28 19.21 -39.52 -38.00
C VAL A 28 19.97 -40.75 -38.47
N GLY A 29 20.36 -40.77 -39.74
CA GLY A 29 21.14 -41.85 -40.36
C GLY A 29 22.61 -41.52 -40.59
N ALA A 30 23.34 -42.49 -41.16
CA ALA A 30 24.79 -42.41 -41.35
C ALA A 30 25.22 -41.27 -42.29
N GLY A 31 24.33 -40.85 -43.20
CA GLY A 31 24.56 -39.70 -44.07
C GLY A 31 24.68 -38.37 -43.31
N PHE A 32 24.12 -38.28 -42.10
CA PHE A 32 24.30 -37.11 -41.24
C PHE A 32 25.69 -37.09 -40.57
N SER A 33 26.18 -38.25 -40.11
CA SER A 33 27.51 -38.39 -39.47
C SER A 33 28.67 -38.00 -40.40
N ARG A 34 28.51 -38.11 -41.73
CA ARG A 34 29.50 -37.63 -42.71
C ARG A 34 29.81 -36.13 -42.61
N ASN A 35 28.94 -35.34 -41.98
CA ASN A 35 29.17 -33.92 -41.74
C ASN A 35 30.10 -33.64 -40.54
N ALA A 36 30.59 -34.67 -39.82
CA ALA A 36 31.45 -34.49 -38.66
C ALA A 36 32.85 -33.99 -39.05
N LYS A 37 33.50 -33.28 -38.11
CA LYS A 37 34.88 -32.83 -38.28
C LYS A 37 35.85 -33.96 -37.96
N LYS A 38 36.84 -34.14 -38.81
CA LYS A 38 37.97 -35.05 -38.57
C LYS A 38 38.87 -34.49 -37.47
N ALA A 39 39.19 -35.28 -36.45
CA ALA A 39 40.08 -34.89 -35.34
C ALA A 39 41.54 -34.72 -35.79
N GLY A 40 41.92 -35.28 -36.94
CA GLY A 40 43.25 -35.11 -37.55
C GLY A 40 43.25 -35.36 -39.06
N PRO A 41 44.30 -34.93 -39.77
CA PRO A 41 44.37 -34.97 -41.24
C PRO A 41 44.39 -36.39 -41.84
N HIS A 42 44.67 -37.42 -41.04
CA HIS A 42 44.72 -38.82 -41.47
C HIS A 42 43.42 -39.60 -41.21
N ALA A 43 42.40 -38.97 -40.63
CA ALA A 43 41.11 -39.63 -40.40
C ALA A 43 40.37 -39.85 -41.74
N ARG A 44 39.81 -41.05 -41.90
CA ARG A 44 38.96 -41.40 -43.06
C ARG A 44 37.63 -40.66 -42.99
N GLU A 45 36.82 -40.73 -44.04
CA GLU A 45 35.41 -40.31 -43.93
C GLU A 45 34.61 -41.41 -43.23
N PHE A 46 33.46 -41.05 -42.64
CA PHE A 46 32.52 -42.05 -42.15
C PHE A 46 32.07 -42.93 -43.32
N PRO A 47 32.15 -44.26 -43.18
CA PRO A 47 31.90 -45.16 -44.28
C PRO A 47 30.40 -45.24 -44.60
N LEU A 48 30.09 -45.31 -45.90
CA LEU A 48 28.75 -45.67 -46.38
C LEU A 48 28.61 -47.20 -46.48
N TRP A 49 27.38 -47.68 -46.62
CA TRP A 49 27.10 -49.11 -46.80
C TRP A 49 27.95 -49.75 -47.91
N GLU A 50 28.16 -49.05 -49.04
CA GLU A 50 29.00 -49.53 -50.15
C GLU A 50 30.45 -49.77 -49.75
N GLU A 51 31.03 -48.88 -48.94
CA GLU A 51 32.41 -48.98 -48.46
C GLU A 51 32.56 -50.11 -47.42
N ILE A 52 31.55 -50.28 -46.55
CA ILE A 52 31.49 -51.40 -45.61
C ILE A 52 31.34 -52.73 -46.38
N THR A 53 30.52 -52.76 -47.43
CA THR A 53 30.30 -53.92 -48.31
C THR A 53 31.61 -54.34 -48.95
N MET A 54 32.33 -53.38 -49.52
CA MET A 54 33.62 -53.61 -50.17
C MET A 54 34.64 -54.19 -49.18
N LEU A 55 34.69 -53.69 -47.94
CA LEU A 55 35.63 -54.20 -46.95
C LEU A 55 35.24 -55.61 -46.43
N LEU A 56 33.95 -55.88 -46.23
CA LEU A 56 33.44 -57.20 -45.89
C LEU A 56 33.76 -58.22 -46.99
N CYS A 57 33.48 -57.88 -48.26
CA CYS A 57 33.77 -58.72 -49.42
C CYS A 57 35.27 -59.01 -49.57
N THR A 58 36.13 -57.99 -49.49
CA THR A 58 37.59 -58.16 -49.67
C THR A 58 38.25 -58.94 -48.54
N ARG A 59 37.71 -58.89 -47.32
CA ARG A 59 38.18 -59.69 -46.18
C ARG A 59 37.65 -61.14 -46.22
N LEU A 60 36.45 -61.37 -46.75
CA LEU A 60 35.87 -62.71 -46.95
C LEU A 60 36.47 -63.46 -48.15
N TYR A 61 36.73 -62.73 -49.23
CA TYR A 61 37.22 -63.26 -50.51
C TYR A 61 38.52 -62.52 -50.87
N PRO A 62 39.70 -63.14 -50.63
CA PRO A 62 40.99 -62.52 -50.94
C PRO A 62 41.13 -62.21 -52.44
N PRO A 63 42.00 -61.24 -52.84
CA PRO A 63 42.17 -60.82 -54.24
C PRO A 63 42.58 -61.93 -55.22
N SER A 64 43.03 -63.09 -54.72
CA SER A 64 43.32 -64.29 -55.51
C SER A 64 42.08 -64.94 -56.14
N ASP A 65 40.87 -64.63 -55.65
CA ASP A 65 39.57 -65.15 -56.13
C ASP A 65 38.75 -64.07 -56.88
N GLY A 66 39.37 -63.36 -57.83
CA GLY A 66 38.80 -62.18 -58.51
C GLY A 66 37.38 -62.36 -59.09
N ASP A 67 37.11 -63.48 -59.75
CA ASP A 67 35.78 -63.79 -60.32
C ASP A 67 34.67 -63.96 -59.26
N ARG A 68 35.04 -64.37 -58.04
CA ARG A 68 34.10 -64.55 -56.92
C ARG A 68 33.89 -63.25 -56.16
N LEU A 69 34.93 -62.42 -56.06
CA LEU A 69 34.85 -61.08 -55.48
C LEU A 69 33.89 -60.19 -56.29
N GLU A 70 34.01 -60.15 -57.62
CA GLU A 70 33.10 -59.37 -58.49
C GLU A 70 31.65 -59.87 -58.39
N ARG A 71 31.44 -61.20 -58.36
CA ARG A 71 30.10 -61.79 -58.17
C ARG A 71 29.52 -61.50 -56.79
N ALA A 72 30.31 -61.62 -55.73
CA ALA A 72 29.87 -61.31 -54.37
C ALA A 72 29.52 -59.82 -54.22
N MET A 73 30.26 -58.91 -54.86
CA MET A 73 29.92 -57.48 -54.90
C MET A 73 28.63 -57.20 -55.68
N ALA A 74 28.39 -57.91 -56.79
CA ALA A 74 27.14 -57.82 -57.54
C ALA A 74 25.94 -58.41 -56.76
N GLU A 75 26.14 -59.52 -56.05
CA GLU A 75 25.13 -60.15 -55.17
C GLU A 75 24.84 -59.33 -53.91
N ALA A 76 25.82 -58.56 -53.43
CA ALA A 76 25.67 -57.62 -52.32
C ALA A 76 25.01 -56.28 -52.72
N SER A 77 24.50 -56.17 -53.96
CA SER A 77 23.73 -55.00 -54.42
C SER A 77 22.38 -54.90 -53.70
N GLY A 78 22.26 -53.91 -52.81
CA GLY A 78 21.05 -53.62 -52.03
C GLY A 78 21.09 -54.19 -50.60
N THR A 79 20.18 -53.71 -49.75
CA THR A 79 20.21 -53.97 -48.31
C THR A 79 20.16 -55.46 -47.95
N SER A 80 19.34 -56.27 -48.64
CA SER A 80 19.23 -57.71 -48.36
C SER A 80 20.51 -58.49 -48.69
N GLY A 81 21.20 -58.13 -49.77
CA GLY A 81 22.46 -58.76 -50.16
C GLY A 81 23.58 -58.41 -49.18
N PHE A 82 23.61 -57.17 -48.72
CA PHE A 82 24.54 -56.72 -47.69
C PHE A 82 24.38 -57.49 -46.36
N LEU A 83 23.15 -57.60 -45.84
CA LEU A 83 22.91 -58.23 -44.54
C LEU A 83 23.32 -59.72 -44.54
N ARG A 84 23.11 -60.38 -45.68
CA ARG A 84 23.55 -61.75 -45.93
C ARG A 84 25.08 -61.85 -45.97
N LEU A 85 25.76 -60.91 -46.63
CA LEU A 85 27.22 -60.84 -46.65
C LEU A 85 27.80 -60.64 -45.24
N ALA A 86 27.19 -59.77 -44.42
CA ALA A 86 27.57 -59.59 -43.03
C ALA A 86 27.34 -60.86 -42.19
N GLN A 87 26.28 -61.62 -42.48
CA GLN A 87 26.01 -62.92 -41.85
C GLN A 87 27.05 -63.98 -42.25
N GLU A 88 27.47 -64.02 -43.51
CA GLU A 88 28.56 -64.88 -43.99
C GLU A 88 29.90 -64.53 -43.32
N TYR A 89 30.19 -63.23 -43.15
CA TYR A 89 31.35 -62.75 -42.41
C TYR A 89 31.34 -63.24 -40.97
N GLU A 90 30.20 -63.07 -40.28
CA GLU A 90 30.03 -63.53 -38.90
C GLU A 90 30.18 -65.06 -38.79
N ALA A 91 29.64 -65.83 -39.74
CA ALA A 91 29.73 -67.28 -39.74
C ALA A 91 31.17 -67.79 -39.89
N VAL A 92 32.01 -67.09 -40.67
CA VAL A 92 33.41 -67.48 -40.93
C VAL A 92 34.36 -67.00 -39.83
N PHE A 93 34.26 -65.74 -39.40
CA PHE A 93 35.24 -65.12 -38.50
C PHE A 93 34.73 -64.90 -37.07
N GLY A 94 33.43 -65.16 -36.81
CA GLY A 94 32.77 -64.96 -35.53
C GLY A 94 32.36 -63.50 -35.26
N ARG A 95 31.44 -63.33 -34.30
CA ARG A 95 30.89 -62.01 -33.91
C ARG A 95 31.95 -61.02 -33.43
N GLY A 96 32.96 -61.49 -32.71
CA GLY A 96 34.04 -60.64 -32.20
C GLY A 96 34.86 -60.00 -33.32
N ALA A 97 35.12 -60.73 -34.41
CA ALA A 97 35.81 -60.17 -35.58
C ALA A 97 34.94 -59.15 -36.32
N LEU A 98 33.64 -59.38 -36.43
CA LEU A 98 32.70 -58.42 -37.01
C LEU A 98 32.63 -57.13 -36.17
N HIS A 99 32.60 -57.24 -34.85
CA HIS A 99 32.65 -56.09 -33.93
C HIS A 99 33.94 -55.28 -34.09
N ASN A 100 35.09 -55.97 -34.13
CA ASN A 100 36.39 -55.31 -34.35
C ASN A 100 36.46 -54.63 -35.71
N LEU A 101 35.86 -55.23 -36.75
CA LEU A 101 35.78 -54.63 -38.08
C LEU A 101 34.93 -53.35 -38.07
N ILE A 102 33.79 -53.36 -37.37
CA ILE A 102 32.94 -52.16 -37.19
C ILE A 102 33.70 -51.06 -36.44
N GLN A 103 34.46 -51.42 -35.38
CA GLN A 103 35.34 -50.49 -34.65
C GLN A 103 36.47 -49.93 -35.54
N GLU A 104 37.06 -50.74 -36.42
CA GLU A 104 38.10 -50.32 -37.37
C GLU A 104 37.55 -49.35 -38.43
N LEU A 105 36.33 -49.64 -38.91
CA LEU A 105 35.64 -48.86 -39.94
C LEU A 105 35.13 -47.51 -39.43
N VAL A 106 34.70 -47.48 -38.16
CA VAL A 106 34.08 -46.30 -37.53
C VAL A 106 34.87 -45.94 -36.26
N PRO A 107 36.10 -45.39 -36.41
CA PRO A 107 36.92 -45.02 -35.26
C PRO A 107 36.36 -43.76 -34.61
N ASP A 108 35.43 -43.94 -33.68
CA ASP A 108 34.61 -42.87 -33.09
C ASP A 108 35.43 -41.71 -32.49
N ASP A 109 36.59 -42.00 -31.90
CA ASP A 109 37.48 -40.99 -31.28
C ASP A 109 38.19 -40.08 -32.30
N ASN A 110 38.23 -40.47 -33.58
CA ASN A 110 38.85 -39.67 -34.64
C ASN A 110 37.91 -38.60 -35.21
N TYR A 111 36.71 -38.45 -34.65
CA TYR A 111 35.69 -37.54 -35.14
C TYR A 111 35.12 -36.68 -34.01
N VAL A 112 34.89 -35.42 -34.33
CA VAL A 112 34.35 -34.40 -33.44
C VAL A 112 33.08 -33.84 -34.09
N PRO A 113 32.00 -33.59 -33.32
CA PRO A 113 30.80 -32.98 -33.86
C PRO A 113 31.09 -31.63 -34.53
N ASP A 114 30.48 -31.41 -35.68
CA ASP A 114 30.43 -30.09 -36.33
C ASP A 114 29.19 -29.28 -35.89
N ASP A 115 29.15 -27.99 -36.24
CA ASP A 115 28.07 -27.05 -35.89
C ASP A 115 26.67 -27.57 -36.30
N ILE A 116 26.56 -28.32 -37.40
CA ILE A 116 25.33 -28.97 -37.87
C ILE A 116 24.73 -29.92 -36.81
N HIS A 117 25.57 -30.67 -36.08
CA HIS A 117 25.11 -31.60 -35.04
C HIS A 117 24.64 -30.84 -33.79
N VAL A 118 25.36 -29.78 -33.42
CA VAL A 118 24.99 -28.89 -32.31
C VAL A 118 23.66 -28.19 -32.61
N ARG A 119 23.47 -27.68 -33.84
CA ARG A 119 22.22 -27.07 -34.30
C ARG A 119 21.05 -28.03 -34.27
N LEU A 120 21.23 -29.26 -34.75
CA LEU A 120 20.17 -30.28 -34.70
C LEU A 120 19.68 -30.50 -33.27
N LEU A 121 20.58 -30.62 -32.30
CA LEU A 121 20.23 -30.87 -30.89
C LEU A 121 19.71 -29.63 -30.16
N ARG A 122 20.01 -28.41 -30.64
CA ARG A 122 19.40 -27.17 -30.12
C ARG A 122 17.90 -27.05 -30.44
N LEU A 123 17.42 -27.73 -31.48
CA LEU A 123 16.00 -27.77 -31.79
C LEU A 123 15.21 -28.60 -30.75
N PRO A 124 13.94 -28.26 -30.47
CA PRO A 124 13.09 -28.96 -29.50
C PRO A 124 12.54 -30.29 -30.04
N TRP A 125 13.39 -31.27 -30.33
CA TRP A 125 12.89 -32.60 -30.68
C TRP A 125 12.29 -33.30 -29.47
N ARG A 126 11.15 -33.98 -29.66
CA ARG A 126 10.55 -34.82 -28.62
C ARG A 126 11.45 -36.02 -28.32
N ASP A 127 11.80 -36.76 -29.36
CA ASP A 127 12.74 -37.87 -29.33
C ASP A 127 13.63 -37.83 -30.61
N VAL A 128 14.91 -38.16 -30.44
CA VAL A 128 15.91 -38.28 -31.50
C VAL A 128 16.26 -39.76 -31.64
N PHE A 129 15.95 -40.38 -32.77
CA PHE A 129 16.27 -41.77 -33.06
C PHE A 129 17.49 -41.86 -33.96
N THR A 130 18.39 -42.80 -33.73
CA THR A 130 19.47 -43.07 -34.67
C THR A 130 19.80 -44.55 -34.76
N THR A 131 20.16 -44.97 -35.97
CA THR A 131 20.70 -46.30 -36.28
C THR A 131 22.23 -46.31 -36.34
N ASN A 132 22.87 -45.16 -36.07
CA ASN A 132 24.32 -45.02 -36.18
C ASN A 132 24.99 -45.53 -34.90
N TRP A 133 26.17 -46.15 -35.05
CA TRP A 133 26.96 -46.65 -33.91
C TRP A 133 27.87 -45.58 -33.28
N ASP A 134 28.25 -44.55 -34.05
CA ASP A 134 29.10 -43.43 -33.61
C ASP A 134 28.47 -42.60 -32.49
N THR A 135 29.26 -41.90 -31.68
CA THR A 135 28.77 -41.10 -30.55
C THR A 135 28.73 -39.60 -30.87
N ILE A 136 28.60 -39.22 -32.14
CA ILE A 136 28.72 -37.80 -32.54
C ILE A 136 27.59 -36.94 -31.99
N LEU A 137 26.36 -37.46 -31.91
CA LEU A 137 25.24 -36.74 -31.30
C LEU A 137 25.45 -36.58 -29.79
N GLU A 138 25.97 -37.61 -29.13
CA GLU A 138 26.28 -37.62 -27.70
C GLU A 138 27.44 -36.66 -27.37
N LYS A 139 28.47 -36.61 -28.22
CA LYS A 139 29.56 -35.63 -28.16
C LYS A 139 29.04 -34.21 -28.42
N ALA A 140 28.11 -34.05 -29.36
CA ALA A 140 27.48 -32.75 -29.66
C ALA A 140 26.62 -32.25 -28.49
N LEU A 141 25.97 -33.15 -27.75
CA LEU A 141 25.16 -32.82 -26.57
C LEU A 141 25.96 -32.05 -25.51
N ALA A 142 27.25 -32.37 -25.33
CA ALA A 142 28.13 -31.65 -24.40
C ALA A 142 28.38 -30.18 -24.79
N LEU A 143 28.09 -29.79 -26.05
CA LEU A 143 28.23 -28.43 -26.56
C LEU A 143 26.90 -27.64 -26.54
N VAL A 144 25.79 -28.29 -26.14
CA VAL A 144 24.46 -27.67 -26.09
C VAL A 144 24.13 -27.31 -24.64
N ILE A 145 24.09 -26.01 -24.34
CA ILE A 145 23.84 -25.50 -22.99
C ILE A 145 22.32 -25.39 -22.71
N ASP A 146 21.54 -25.06 -23.74
CA ASP A 146 20.14 -24.67 -23.59
C ASP A 146 19.15 -25.85 -23.55
N ARG A 147 19.63 -27.09 -23.75
CA ARG A 147 18.80 -28.31 -23.76
C ARG A 147 19.58 -29.53 -23.27
N VAL A 148 18.90 -30.39 -22.49
CA VAL A 148 19.44 -31.65 -22.01
C VAL A 148 18.63 -32.81 -22.61
N TYR A 149 19.33 -33.78 -23.20
CA TYR A 149 18.73 -35.02 -23.71
C TYR A 149 19.17 -36.22 -22.85
N GLY A 150 18.23 -37.09 -22.48
CA GLY A 150 18.55 -38.41 -21.95
C GLY A 150 19.04 -39.34 -23.05
N VAL A 151 20.25 -39.89 -22.94
CA VAL A 151 20.76 -40.86 -23.93
C VAL A 151 20.35 -42.27 -23.51
N VAL A 152 19.67 -42.99 -24.43
CA VAL A 152 19.22 -44.38 -24.26
C VAL A 152 20.03 -45.28 -25.19
N ARG A 153 20.95 -46.04 -24.59
CA ARG A 153 21.87 -46.96 -25.28
C ARG A 153 21.38 -48.40 -25.24
N THR A 154 20.68 -48.78 -24.17
CA THR A 154 20.08 -50.11 -24.00
C THR A 154 18.60 -50.00 -23.60
N CYS A 155 17.84 -51.09 -23.80
CA CYS A 155 16.42 -51.13 -23.42
C CYS A 155 16.17 -50.86 -21.92
N ASP A 156 17.14 -51.18 -21.06
CA ASP A 156 17.03 -51.00 -19.61
C ASP A 156 17.12 -49.52 -19.18
N GLU A 157 17.64 -48.65 -20.04
CA GLU A 157 17.76 -47.20 -19.78
C GLU A 157 16.48 -46.42 -20.13
N ILE A 158 15.51 -47.05 -20.82
CA ILE A 158 14.24 -46.40 -21.22
C ILE A 158 13.46 -45.82 -20.03
N PRO A 159 13.30 -46.52 -18.88
CA PRO A 159 12.51 -46.00 -17.76
C PRO A 159 13.19 -44.87 -16.99
N SER A 160 14.53 -44.80 -17.00
CA SER A 160 15.31 -43.86 -16.20
C SER A 160 15.77 -42.62 -16.98
N ALA A 161 15.74 -42.65 -18.31
CA ALA A 161 16.16 -41.52 -19.15
C ALA A 161 15.12 -40.39 -19.17
N PRO A 162 15.47 -39.15 -18.76
CA PRO A 162 14.57 -38.00 -18.82
C PRO A 162 14.28 -37.62 -20.28
N LYS A 163 13.05 -37.17 -20.56
CA LYS A 163 12.68 -36.57 -21.85
C LYS A 163 13.22 -35.13 -21.96
N PRO A 164 13.62 -34.66 -23.16
CA PRO A 164 13.68 -35.36 -24.45
C PRO A 164 14.83 -36.39 -24.53
N ARG A 165 14.77 -37.38 -25.43
CA ARG A 165 15.73 -38.52 -25.45
C ARG A 165 16.44 -38.72 -26.79
N ILE A 166 17.65 -39.30 -26.74
CA ILE A 166 18.39 -39.81 -27.91
C ILE A 166 18.45 -41.34 -27.83
N PHE A 167 17.83 -42.04 -28.78
CA PHE A 167 17.76 -43.50 -28.83
C PHE A 167 18.76 -44.09 -29.82
N LYS A 168 19.63 -44.98 -29.31
CA LYS A 168 20.59 -45.75 -30.10
C LYS A 168 20.00 -47.12 -30.44
N LEU A 169 19.34 -47.21 -31.58
CA LEU A 169 18.53 -48.37 -31.93
C LEU A 169 19.35 -49.60 -32.32
N HIS A 170 20.54 -49.41 -32.91
CA HIS A 170 21.37 -50.48 -33.47
C HIS A 170 22.69 -50.74 -32.70
N GLY A 171 22.76 -50.28 -31.45
CA GLY A 171 23.97 -50.33 -30.60
C GLY A 171 24.77 -49.02 -30.61
N SER A 172 25.78 -48.93 -29.74
CA SER A 172 26.62 -47.73 -29.58
C SER A 172 28.05 -48.08 -29.16
N PHE A 173 29.05 -47.33 -29.64
CA PHE A 173 30.39 -47.35 -29.04
C PHE A 173 30.38 -46.78 -27.61
N PRO A 174 31.37 -47.13 -26.76
CA PRO A 174 32.49 -48.04 -27.01
C PRO A 174 32.17 -49.54 -26.83
N ALA A 175 31.12 -49.92 -26.09
CA ALA A 175 30.81 -51.33 -25.76
C ALA A 175 29.31 -51.68 -25.59
N HIS A 176 28.37 -50.89 -26.09
CA HIS A 176 26.93 -51.20 -26.00
C HIS A 176 26.50 -52.10 -27.16
N THR A 177 26.64 -53.41 -26.93
CA THR A 177 26.37 -54.50 -27.89
C THR A 177 24.97 -55.11 -27.69
N PRO A 178 24.41 -55.81 -28.69
CA PRO A 178 24.95 -56.12 -30.03
C PRO A 178 24.83 -54.98 -31.05
N PHE A 179 25.82 -54.84 -31.94
CA PHE A 179 25.69 -54.03 -33.15
C PHE A 179 24.83 -54.74 -34.18
N ILE A 180 23.74 -54.11 -34.61
CA ILE A 180 22.77 -54.72 -35.53
C ILE A 180 23.26 -54.56 -36.96
N LEU A 181 23.70 -55.66 -37.57
CA LEU A 181 24.26 -55.65 -38.92
C LEU A 181 23.97 -56.89 -39.76
N THR A 182 23.76 -58.06 -39.14
CA THR A 182 23.56 -59.32 -39.88
C THR A 182 22.09 -59.62 -40.13
N GLU A 183 21.81 -60.49 -41.12
CA GLU A 183 20.45 -60.91 -41.44
C GLU A 183 19.70 -61.48 -40.22
N GLU A 184 20.38 -62.26 -39.39
CA GLU A 184 19.80 -62.82 -38.16
C GLU A 184 19.52 -61.75 -37.09
N ASP A 185 20.33 -60.68 -37.01
CA ASP A 185 20.07 -59.56 -36.12
C ASP A 185 18.75 -58.89 -36.47
N TYR A 186 18.52 -58.54 -37.74
CA TYR A 186 17.28 -57.90 -38.19
C TYR A 186 16.07 -58.83 -38.05
N ARG A 187 16.23 -60.14 -38.33
CA ARG A 187 15.14 -61.12 -38.17
C ARG A 187 14.70 -61.27 -36.71
N THR A 188 15.63 -61.24 -35.76
CA THR A 188 15.33 -61.38 -34.33
C THR A 188 15.07 -60.05 -33.63
N TYR A 189 15.37 -58.92 -34.28
CA TYR A 189 15.26 -57.56 -33.72
C TYR A 189 13.88 -57.28 -33.11
N PRO A 190 12.74 -57.55 -33.78
CA PRO A 190 11.43 -57.20 -33.22
C PRO A 190 11.09 -57.92 -31.92
N LYS A 191 11.66 -59.13 -31.70
CA LYS A 191 11.46 -59.91 -30.48
C LYS A 191 12.46 -59.53 -29.38
N ARG A 192 13.74 -59.34 -29.74
CA ARG A 192 14.82 -59.04 -28.78
C ARG A 192 14.79 -57.59 -28.28
N PHE A 193 14.40 -56.65 -29.13
CA PHE A 193 14.35 -55.21 -28.84
C PHE A 193 12.92 -54.66 -28.91
N ALA A 194 11.93 -55.47 -28.50
CA ALA A 194 10.52 -55.07 -28.47
C ALA A 194 10.26 -53.70 -27.80
N PRO A 195 10.93 -53.32 -26.69
CA PRO A 195 10.78 -51.99 -26.10
C PRO A 195 11.16 -50.83 -27.05
N TYR A 196 12.22 -50.99 -27.85
CA TYR A 196 12.61 -50.00 -28.86
C TYR A 196 11.60 -49.93 -30.00
N VAL A 197 11.14 -51.09 -30.49
CA VAL A 197 10.10 -51.15 -31.53
C VAL A 197 8.83 -50.42 -31.09
N ASN A 198 8.35 -50.70 -29.88
CA ASN A 198 7.17 -50.05 -29.32
C ASN A 198 7.36 -48.53 -29.18
N THR A 199 8.55 -48.09 -28.74
CA THR A 199 8.85 -46.67 -28.57
C THR A 199 8.88 -45.92 -29.90
N VAL A 200 9.51 -46.49 -30.94
CA VAL A 200 9.56 -45.89 -32.27
C VAL A 200 8.18 -45.87 -32.92
N GLN A 201 7.40 -46.97 -32.79
CA GLN A 201 6.03 -47.03 -33.28
C GLN A 201 5.14 -45.99 -32.59
N GLN A 202 5.27 -45.83 -31.27
CA GLN A 202 4.55 -44.80 -30.52
C GLN A 202 4.94 -43.40 -31.00
N ALA A 203 6.23 -43.13 -31.22
CA ALA A 203 6.67 -41.84 -31.75
C ALA A 203 6.11 -41.57 -33.16
N MET A 204 6.06 -42.57 -34.04
CA MET A 204 5.45 -42.47 -35.38
C MET A 204 3.93 -42.25 -35.34
N MET A 205 3.24 -42.66 -34.26
CA MET A 205 1.80 -42.47 -34.07
C MET A 205 1.45 -41.12 -33.45
N GLU A 206 2.32 -40.58 -32.58
CA GLU A 206 2.04 -39.36 -31.81
C GLU A 206 2.76 -38.11 -32.35
N THR A 207 3.76 -38.26 -33.22
CA THR A 207 4.56 -37.14 -33.72
C THR A 207 4.76 -37.15 -35.24
N VAL A 208 5.07 -35.98 -35.77
CA VAL A 208 5.65 -35.82 -37.10
C VAL A 208 7.09 -36.32 -37.07
N LEU A 209 7.38 -37.41 -37.78
CA LEU A 209 8.73 -37.97 -37.85
C LEU A 209 9.50 -37.38 -39.04
N CYS A 210 10.63 -36.75 -38.78
CA CYS A 210 11.55 -36.20 -39.79
C CYS A 210 12.77 -37.10 -39.94
N LEU A 211 13.10 -37.55 -41.16
CA LEU A 211 14.27 -38.36 -41.46
C LEU A 211 15.34 -37.45 -42.09
N ILE A 212 16.53 -37.36 -41.47
CA ILE A 212 17.63 -36.52 -41.94
C ILE A 212 18.90 -37.36 -42.08
N GLY A 213 19.55 -37.30 -43.24
CA GLY A 213 20.74 -38.13 -43.52
C GLY A 213 20.48 -39.64 -43.47
N PHE A 214 19.21 -40.04 -43.59
CA PHE A 214 18.73 -41.41 -43.52
C PHE A 214 18.13 -41.81 -44.87
N SER A 215 18.45 -42.99 -45.41
CA SER A 215 18.00 -43.40 -46.74
C SER A 215 16.54 -43.86 -46.79
N GLY A 216 15.98 -44.30 -45.66
CA GLY A 216 14.65 -44.90 -45.60
C GLY A 216 14.59 -46.38 -46.02
N ASP A 217 15.72 -46.96 -46.42
CA ASP A 217 15.83 -48.34 -46.92
C ASP A 217 16.22 -49.35 -45.83
N ASP A 218 16.27 -48.90 -44.57
CA ASP A 218 16.52 -49.75 -43.41
C ASP A 218 15.35 -50.73 -43.18
N PRO A 219 15.60 -52.04 -43.03
CA PRO A 219 14.53 -53.04 -42.90
C PRO A 219 13.67 -52.85 -41.65
N ASN A 220 14.26 -52.42 -40.53
CA ASN A 220 13.51 -52.19 -39.31
C ASN A 220 12.59 -50.97 -39.47
N PHE A 221 13.08 -49.88 -40.05
CA PHE A 221 12.26 -48.71 -40.37
C PHE A 221 11.10 -49.04 -41.32
N LEU A 222 11.34 -49.83 -42.37
CA LEU A 222 10.29 -50.27 -43.30
C LEU A 222 9.22 -51.12 -42.60
N HIS A 223 9.62 -51.97 -41.66
CA HIS A 223 8.69 -52.76 -40.86
C HIS A 223 7.86 -51.89 -39.92
N TRP A 224 8.47 -50.92 -39.23
CA TRP A 224 7.76 -50.00 -38.33
C TRP A 224 6.78 -49.11 -39.08
N SER A 225 7.24 -48.45 -40.15
CA SER A 225 6.41 -47.56 -40.97
C SER A 225 5.28 -48.30 -41.70
N GLY A 226 5.56 -49.50 -42.20
CA GLY A 226 4.55 -50.40 -42.78
C GLY A 226 3.48 -50.77 -41.75
N TRP A 227 3.89 -51.19 -40.54
CA TRP A 227 2.95 -51.52 -39.47
C TRP A 227 2.06 -50.33 -39.07
N VAL A 228 2.63 -49.13 -38.89
CA VAL A 228 1.85 -47.93 -38.54
C VAL A 228 0.83 -47.60 -39.63
N ARG A 229 1.24 -47.65 -40.89
CA ARG A 229 0.36 -47.41 -42.05
C ARG A 229 -0.76 -48.45 -42.14
N ASP A 230 -0.45 -49.72 -41.95
CA ASP A 230 -1.42 -50.80 -42.11
C ASP A 230 -2.48 -50.78 -40.97
N ASN A 231 -2.14 -50.25 -39.79
CA ASN A 231 -3.06 -50.11 -38.65
C ASN A 231 -3.83 -48.77 -38.63
N LEU A 232 -3.24 -47.66 -39.05
CA LEU A 232 -3.86 -46.32 -38.99
C LEU A 232 -4.34 -45.77 -40.35
N GLY A 233 -3.92 -46.36 -41.46
CA GLY A 233 -4.31 -45.95 -42.81
C GLY A 233 -4.05 -44.47 -43.07
N LYS A 234 -5.08 -43.74 -43.53
CA LYS A 234 -5.00 -42.30 -43.84
C LYS A 234 -4.89 -41.39 -42.60
N LEU A 235 -5.14 -41.93 -41.39
CA LEU A 235 -5.04 -41.17 -40.14
C LEU A 235 -3.61 -41.16 -39.56
N ALA A 236 -2.68 -41.92 -40.15
CA ALA A 236 -1.29 -41.95 -39.72
C ALA A 236 -0.61 -40.56 -39.92
N PRO A 237 0.13 -40.05 -38.92
CA PRO A 237 0.98 -38.88 -39.12
C PRO A 237 1.93 -39.06 -40.31
N LYS A 238 2.27 -37.96 -40.98
CA LYS A 238 3.18 -37.98 -42.13
C LYS A 238 4.62 -38.18 -41.66
N ILE A 239 5.35 -39.05 -42.35
CA ILE A 239 6.80 -39.18 -42.19
C ILE A 239 7.45 -38.32 -43.28
N TYR A 240 8.40 -37.47 -42.93
CA TYR A 240 9.09 -36.61 -43.89
C TYR A 240 10.51 -37.09 -44.11
N LEU A 241 10.91 -37.31 -45.37
CA LEU A 241 12.28 -37.63 -45.74
C LEU A 241 12.95 -36.38 -46.31
N ALA A 242 13.90 -35.78 -45.59
CA ALA A 242 14.48 -34.49 -45.94
C ALA A 242 15.98 -34.58 -46.27
N GLY A 243 16.37 -34.05 -47.43
CA GLY A 243 17.78 -33.98 -47.83
C GLY A 243 17.97 -33.68 -49.31
N TRP A 244 19.20 -33.87 -49.78
CA TRP A 244 19.50 -33.92 -51.22
C TRP A 244 19.13 -35.32 -51.74
N LEU A 245 17.95 -35.47 -52.34
CA LEU A 245 17.40 -36.78 -52.72
C LEU A 245 17.46 -37.04 -54.23
N ASP A 246 17.35 -36.00 -55.06
CA ASP A 246 17.39 -36.07 -56.53
C ASP A 246 16.46 -37.16 -57.09
N LEU A 247 15.20 -37.14 -56.65
CA LEU A 247 14.27 -38.24 -56.89
C LEU A 247 13.64 -38.18 -58.28
N SER A 248 13.62 -39.32 -58.96
CA SER A 248 12.77 -39.51 -60.13
C SER A 248 11.27 -39.40 -59.76
N PRO A 249 10.40 -38.96 -60.68
CA PRO A 249 8.96 -38.87 -60.42
C PRO A 249 8.33 -40.18 -59.93
N HIS A 250 8.82 -41.32 -60.43
CA HIS A 250 8.35 -42.64 -60.05
C HIS A 250 8.75 -43.00 -58.61
N ARG A 251 10.01 -42.73 -58.21
CA ARG A 251 10.49 -43.01 -56.85
C ARG A 251 9.80 -42.12 -55.83
N ARG A 252 9.56 -40.85 -56.18
CA ARG A 252 8.79 -39.92 -55.35
C ARG A 252 7.37 -40.42 -55.08
N ARG A 253 6.65 -40.84 -56.13
CA ARG A 253 5.29 -41.38 -55.99
C ARG A 253 5.26 -42.65 -55.14
N MET A 254 6.25 -43.53 -55.28
CA MET A 254 6.38 -44.74 -54.45
C MET A 254 6.53 -44.39 -52.96
N LEU A 255 7.31 -43.37 -52.61
CA LEU A 255 7.46 -42.92 -51.22
C LEU A 255 6.16 -42.31 -50.69
N GLU A 256 5.50 -41.47 -51.49
CA GLU A 256 4.23 -40.84 -51.13
C GLU A 256 3.12 -41.89 -50.88
N GLU A 257 3.06 -42.96 -51.69
CA GLU A 257 2.17 -44.12 -51.48
C GLU A 257 2.49 -44.90 -50.18
N ARG A 258 3.73 -44.82 -49.69
CA ARG A 258 4.16 -45.37 -48.40
C ARG A 258 3.93 -44.41 -47.23
N ASN A 259 3.23 -43.29 -47.42
CA ASN A 259 3.06 -42.21 -46.44
C ASN A 259 4.38 -41.54 -46.00
N VAL A 260 5.41 -41.63 -46.85
CA VAL A 260 6.69 -40.93 -46.69
C VAL A 260 6.72 -39.76 -47.68
N VAL A 261 6.68 -38.54 -47.16
CA VAL A 261 6.68 -37.30 -47.96
C VAL A 261 8.12 -36.82 -48.16
N PRO A 262 8.67 -36.88 -49.38
CA PRO A 262 10.02 -36.41 -49.63
C PRO A 262 10.08 -34.88 -49.70
N ILE A 263 11.06 -34.30 -49.02
CA ILE A 263 11.49 -32.90 -49.11
C ILE A 263 12.80 -32.91 -49.88
N ASP A 264 12.71 -32.72 -51.20
CA ASP A 264 13.85 -32.86 -52.11
C ASP A 264 14.53 -31.51 -52.36
N VAL A 265 15.61 -31.26 -51.61
CA VAL A 265 16.35 -29.99 -51.67
C VAL A 265 17.12 -29.82 -52.98
N ALA A 266 17.25 -30.86 -53.82
CA ALA A 266 17.80 -30.72 -55.18
C ALA A 266 16.98 -29.75 -56.05
N ARG A 267 15.72 -29.50 -55.69
CA ARG A 267 14.81 -28.53 -56.33
C ARG A 267 14.94 -27.11 -55.79
N HIS A 268 15.90 -26.84 -54.90
CA HIS A 268 16.15 -25.51 -54.35
C HIS A 268 16.63 -24.53 -55.45
N PRO A 269 16.22 -23.24 -55.45
CA PRO A 269 16.56 -22.29 -56.52
C PRO A 269 18.06 -22.09 -56.77
N GLN A 270 18.89 -22.26 -55.74
CA GLN A 270 20.35 -22.15 -55.83
C GLN A 270 21.07 -23.52 -55.89
N ALA A 271 20.33 -24.63 -55.95
CA ALA A 271 20.91 -25.99 -55.93
C ALA A 271 21.93 -26.24 -57.06
N SER A 272 21.71 -25.63 -58.23
CA SER A 272 22.61 -25.76 -59.39
C SER A 272 23.99 -25.12 -59.17
N ILE A 273 24.11 -24.18 -58.23
CA ILE A 273 25.33 -23.43 -57.93
C ILE A 273 26.16 -24.16 -56.83
N TRP A 274 25.57 -25.14 -56.15
CA TRP A 274 26.24 -25.87 -55.06
C TRP A 274 27.28 -26.87 -55.60
N PRO A 275 28.53 -26.83 -55.07
CA PRO A 275 29.56 -27.81 -55.43
C PRO A 275 29.11 -29.23 -55.13
N GLU A 276 29.40 -30.17 -56.03
CA GLU A 276 28.90 -31.55 -55.96
C GLU A 276 29.19 -32.22 -54.61
N HIS A 277 30.40 -32.06 -54.08
CA HIS A 277 30.84 -32.61 -52.80
C HIS A 277 30.20 -31.95 -51.56
N LEU A 278 29.55 -30.78 -51.70
CA LEU A 278 28.90 -30.06 -50.59
C LEU A 278 27.37 -30.08 -50.65
N ARG A 279 26.77 -30.59 -51.72
CA ARG A 279 25.31 -30.57 -51.93
C ARG A 279 24.52 -31.15 -50.76
N HIS A 280 24.94 -32.30 -50.24
CA HIS A 280 24.29 -32.95 -49.10
C HIS A 280 24.44 -32.14 -47.80
N ARG A 281 25.61 -31.52 -47.59
CA ARG A 281 25.88 -30.65 -46.45
C ARG A 281 25.02 -29.40 -46.52
N TYR A 282 25.02 -28.69 -47.64
CA TYR A 282 24.21 -27.47 -47.84
C TYR A 282 22.71 -27.75 -47.76
N ALA A 283 22.24 -28.88 -48.28
CA ALA A 283 20.85 -29.29 -48.10
C ALA A 283 20.49 -29.46 -46.61
N THR A 284 21.38 -30.09 -45.84
CA THR A 284 21.19 -30.28 -44.39
C THR A 284 21.23 -28.96 -43.62
N GLU A 285 22.21 -28.09 -43.91
CA GLU A 285 22.32 -26.75 -43.32
C GLU A 285 21.08 -25.91 -43.62
N TRP A 286 20.58 -25.96 -44.86
CA TRP A 286 19.36 -25.27 -45.27
C TRP A 286 18.12 -25.75 -44.50
N ILE A 287 17.96 -27.07 -44.33
CA ILE A 287 16.86 -27.65 -43.54
C ILE A 287 16.91 -27.15 -42.10
N LEU A 288 18.08 -27.24 -41.44
CA LEU A 288 18.24 -26.82 -40.05
C LEU A 288 17.97 -25.32 -39.88
N HIS A 289 18.49 -24.47 -40.77
CA HIS A 289 18.21 -23.03 -40.73
C HIS A 289 16.72 -22.73 -40.92
N THR A 290 16.03 -23.47 -41.79
CA THR A 290 14.58 -23.30 -41.99
C THR A 290 13.81 -23.66 -40.72
N LEU A 291 14.16 -24.77 -40.05
CA LEU A 291 13.55 -25.19 -38.79
C LEU A 291 13.83 -24.22 -37.64
N GLU A 292 15.07 -23.71 -37.50
CA GLU A 292 15.47 -22.73 -36.48
C GLU A 292 14.65 -21.43 -36.55
N ARG A 293 14.29 -20.97 -37.76
CA ARG A 293 13.53 -19.72 -37.99
C ARG A 293 12.07 -19.79 -37.52
N GLY A 294 11.61 -20.94 -37.02
CA GLY A 294 10.30 -21.12 -36.40
C GLY A 294 10.21 -20.82 -34.90
N ARG A 295 11.33 -20.51 -34.22
CA ARG A 295 11.34 -20.27 -32.77
C ARG A 295 10.38 -19.12 -32.40
N PRO A 296 9.37 -19.36 -31.55
CA PRO A 296 8.49 -18.29 -31.07
C PRO A 296 9.24 -17.37 -30.12
N TYR A 297 8.82 -16.12 -30.04
CA TYR A 297 9.29 -15.19 -29.03
C TYR A 297 8.80 -15.60 -27.65
N GLU A 298 9.68 -15.52 -26.65
CA GLU A 298 9.32 -15.72 -25.26
C GLU A 298 8.62 -14.46 -24.76
N VAL A 299 7.29 -14.52 -24.63
CA VAL A 299 6.47 -13.33 -24.35
C VAL A 299 6.79 -12.65 -23.01
N THR A 300 7.39 -13.37 -22.06
CA THR A 300 7.91 -12.83 -20.79
C THR A 300 9.14 -11.92 -20.96
N GLU A 301 9.80 -11.95 -22.12
CA GLU A 301 10.90 -11.05 -22.43
C GLU A 301 10.44 -9.64 -22.83
N TRP A 302 9.16 -9.46 -23.19
CA TRP A 302 8.60 -8.15 -23.58
C TRP A 302 8.89 -7.09 -22.51
N PRO A 303 9.27 -5.84 -22.84
CA PRO A 303 9.36 -5.24 -24.19
C PRO A 303 10.70 -5.43 -24.89
N THR A 304 11.61 -6.26 -24.36
CA THR A 304 12.97 -6.40 -24.94
C THR A 304 12.91 -7.10 -26.30
N PRO A 305 13.47 -6.52 -27.38
CA PRO A 305 13.56 -7.22 -28.66
C PRO A 305 14.44 -8.47 -28.52
N PRO A 306 14.24 -9.52 -29.34
CA PRO A 306 15.00 -10.76 -29.24
C PRO A 306 16.51 -10.51 -29.44
N ASP A 307 17.31 -10.86 -28.42
CA ASP A 307 18.78 -10.61 -28.35
C ASP A 307 19.63 -11.63 -29.13
N TRP A 308 19.03 -12.72 -29.58
CA TRP A 308 19.77 -13.69 -30.40
C TRP A 308 19.95 -13.11 -31.81
N VAL A 309 21.20 -12.76 -32.14
CA VAL A 309 21.60 -12.50 -33.52
C VAL A 309 21.28 -13.77 -34.31
N ARG A 310 20.20 -13.72 -35.09
CA ARG A 310 19.88 -14.70 -36.14
C ARG A 310 21.18 -15.01 -36.86
N SER A 311 21.70 -16.24 -36.74
CA SER A 311 22.95 -16.62 -37.44
C SER A 311 22.79 -16.19 -38.89
N PRO A 312 23.75 -15.41 -39.44
CA PRO A 312 23.63 -14.94 -40.81
C PRO A 312 23.51 -16.17 -41.71
N ILE A 313 22.44 -16.22 -42.51
CA ILE A 313 22.26 -17.30 -43.47
C ILE A 313 23.35 -17.13 -44.53
N PRO A 314 24.23 -18.14 -44.72
CA PRO A 314 25.20 -18.11 -45.80
C PRO A 314 24.50 -17.81 -47.14
N GLU A 315 25.06 -16.90 -47.95
CA GLU A 315 24.47 -16.50 -49.24
C GLU A 315 24.08 -17.69 -50.16
N PRO A 316 24.84 -18.80 -50.21
CA PRO A 316 24.47 -19.98 -51.00
C PRO A 316 23.24 -20.74 -50.50
N LEU A 317 22.78 -20.50 -49.27
CA LEU A 317 21.62 -21.17 -48.69
C LEU A 317 20.34 -20.32 -48.82
N ARG A 318 20.37 -19.19 -49.54
CA ARG A 318 19.17 -18.35 -49.71
C ARG A 318 18.31 -18.86 -50.88
N PRO A 319 16.98 -18.76 -50.83
CA PRO A 319 16.17 -18.16 -49.78
C PRO A 319 15.85 -19.12 -48.63
N VAL A 320 15.81 -18.59 -47.41
CA VAL A 320 15.17 -19.21 -46.25
C VAL A 320 14.02 -18.29 -45.84
N GLU A 321 12.83 -18.83 -45.60
CA GLU A 321 11.67 -18.04 -45.16
C GLU A 321 11.92 -17.44 -43.77
N ASP A 322 12.01 -16.12 -43.70
CA ASP A 322 12.04 -15.39 -42.43
C ASP A 322 10.60 -15.25 -41.92
N ILE A 323 10.22 -16.07 -40.94
CA ILE A 323 8.96 -15.85 -40.23
C ILE A 323 9.09 -14.55 -39.44
N THR A 324 8.12 -13.64 -39.63
CA THR A 324 7.90 -12.51 -38.73
C THR A 324 7.56 -13.08 -37.36
N ILE A 325 8.51 -12.99 -36.45
CA ILE A 325 8.24 -13.27 -35.05
C ILE A 325 7.39 -12.11 -34.56
N ASP A 326 6.24 -12.40 -33.95
CA ASP A 326 5.44 -11.40 -33.21
C ASP A 326 6.22 -10.97 -31.94
N ALA A 327 7.33 -10.28 -32.15
CA ALA A 327 8.27 -9.82 -31.13
C ALA A 327 8.38 -8.30 -31.16
N PRO A 328 8.74 -7.67 -30.02
CA PRO A 328 9.04 -6.24 -29.97
C PRO A 328 10.17 -5.86 -30.93
N VAL A 329 10.06 -4.66 -31.50
CA VAL A 329 11.13 -4.01 -32.25
C VAL A 329 11.92 -3.08 -31.34
N LYS A 330 13.18 -2.88 -31.70
CA LYS A 330 14.09 -2.00 -30.97
C LYS A 330 13.64 -0.54 -31.10
N GLU A 331 13.49 0.12 -29.95
CA GLU A 331 13.19 1.54 -29.88
C GLU A 331 14.43 2.37 -30.30
N PRO A 332 14.25 3.49 -31.03
CA PRO A 332 15.37 4.38 -31.36
C PRO A 332 15.99 4.95 -30.08
N GLN A 333 17.31 5.16 -30.08
CA GLN A 333 17.98 5.82 -28.96
C GLN A 333 17.74 7.33 -29.00
N PRO A 334 17.42 7.97 -27.86
CA PRO A 334 17.23 9.41 -27.82
C PRO A 334 18.56 10.15 -28.04
N HIS A 335 18.69 10.86 -29.15
CA HIS A 335 19.79 11.81 -29.39
C HIS A 335 19.28 13.25 -29.20
N ILE A 336 18.90 13.60 -27.97
CA ILE A 336 18.21 14.87 -27.62
C ILE A 336 19.21 16.04 -27.40
N LYS A 337 20.49 15.88 -27.75
CA LYS A 337 21.40 17.04 -27.72
C LYS A 337 20.97 18.05 -28.80
N ALA A 338 20.81 19.30 -28.37
CA ALA A 338 20.34 20.44 -29.16
C ALA A 338 21.08 20.52 -30.51
N GLU A 339 20.32 20.73 -31.59
CA GLU A 339 20.73 20.81 -33.01
C GLU A 339 20.77 19.51 -33.83
N SER A 340 19.96 18.49 -33.51
CA SER A 340 19.67 17.48 -34.54
C SER A 340 18.49 17.94 -35.41
N ALA A 341 18.75 18.28 -36.68
CA ALA A 341 17.76 18.57 -37.71
C ALA A 341 16.81 17.39 -38.03
N ASN A 342 16.77 16.37 -37.16
CA ASN A 342 16.12 15.08 -37.39
C ASN A 342 15.25 14.57 -36.22
N LEU A 343 14.89 15.44 -35.26
CA LEU A 343 14.02 15.06 -34.14
C LEU A 343 12.62 14.59 -34.59
N PRO A 344 11.95 15.23 -35.58
CA PRO A 344 10.65 14.77 -36.06
C PRO A 344 10.67 13.36 -36.69
N GLU A 345 11.70 13.01 -37.47
CA GLU A 345 11.78 11.65 -38.03
C GLU A 345 12.12 10.62 -36.96
N GLN A 346 12.93 10.97 -35.96
CA GLN A 346 13.18 10.12 -34.79
C GLN A 346 11.89 9.82 -34.03
N VAL A 347 11.05 10.84 -33.79
CA VAL A 347 9.74 10.68 -33.16
C VAL A 347 8.82 9.80 -34.03
N ARG A 348 8.77 10.00 -35.36
CA ARG A 348 8.01 9.11 -36.26
C ARG A 348 8.51 7.66 -36.25
N ALA A 349 9.82 7.44 -36.13
CA ALA A 349 10.38 6.11 -36.00
C ALA A 349 10.01 5.47 -34.65
N LEU A 350 10.02 6.25 -33.57
CA LEU A 350 9.60 5.84 -32.24
C LEU A 350 8.12 5.45 -32.21
N ILE A 351 7.23 6.29 -32.77
CA ILE A 351 5.78 6.01 -32.82
C ILE A 351 5.53 4.67 -33.51
N ARG A 352 6.16 4.42 -34.66
CA ARG A 352 6.05 3.14 -35.38
C ARG A 352 6.55 1.95 -34.53
N ALA A 353 7.65 2.13 -33.79
CA ALA A 353 8.16 1.12 -32.89
C ALA A 353 7.19 0.85 -31.72
N TRP A 354 6.61 1.89 -31.14
CA TRP A 354 5.65 1.80 -30.03
C TRP A 354 4.34 1.16 -30.47
N GLU A 355 3.77 1.55 -31.62
CA GLU A 355 2.57 0.94 -32.20
C GLU A 355 2.76 -0.57 -32.43
N HIS A 356 3.93 -0.96 -32.97
CA HIS A 356 4.28 -2.37 -33.14
C HIS A 356 4.42 -3.08 -31.79
N ASN A 357 5.14 -2.49 -30.83
CA ASN A 357 5.39 -3.08 -29.50
C ASN A 357 4.11 -3.23 -28.67
N HIS A 358 3.16 -2.31 -28.81
CA HIS A 358 1.82 -2.39 -28.23
C HIS A 358 1.01 -3.50 -28.89
N LYS A 359 1.06 -3.64 -30.22
CA LYS A 359 0.35 -4.73 -30.93
C LYS A 359 0.79 -6.13 -30.49
N VAL A 360 2.07 -6.30 -30.15
CA VAL A 360 2.63 -7.57 -29.63
C VAL A 360 2.63 -7.65 -28.10
N TYR A 361 1.91 -6.76 -27.42
CA TYR A 361 1.81 -6.77 -25.96
C TYR A 361 1.19 -8.09 -25.45
N PRO A 362 1.83 -8.80 -24.51
CA PRO A 362 1.34 -10.10 -24.03
C PRO A 362 0.00 -10.07 -23.28
N GLY A 363 -0.50 -8.89 -22.91
CA GLY A 363 -1.80 -8.72 -22.28
C GLY A 363 -1.81 -8.81 -20.76
N TRP A 364 -0.67 -8.58 -20.08
CA TRP A 364 -0.65 -8.46 -18.62
C TRP A 364 -1.71 -7.45 -18.15
N LEU A 365 -2.37 -7.74 -17.03
CA LEU A 365 -3.24 -6.76 -16.39
C LEU A 365 -2.39 -5.69 -15.70
N ILE A 366 -1.35 -6.12 -14.98
CA ILE A 366 -0.33 -5.30 -14.33
C ILE A 366 1.02 -5.84 -14.79
N ILE A 367 1.87 -4.98 -15.34
CA ILE A 367 3.17 -5.41 -15.86
C ILE A 367 4.13 -5.76 -14.70
N PRO A 368 5.05 -6.73 -14.88
CA PRO A 368 6.00 -7.08 -13.85
C PRO A 368 6.95 -5.93 -13.47
N PRO A 369 7.50 -5.89 -12.25
CA PRO A 369 8.31 -4.77 -11.75
C PRO A 369 9.57 -4.51 -12.59
N SER A 370 10.20 -5.57 -13.12
CA SER A 370 11.34 -5.45 -14.02
C SER A 370 11.00 -4.71 -15.31
N LYS A 371 9.76 -4.85 -15.80
CA LYS A 371 9.26 -4.20 -17.03
C LYS A 371 8.85 -2.76 -16.79
N HIS A 372 8.29 -2.46 -15.61
CA HIS A 372 8.06 -1.08 -15.16
C HIS A 372 9.32 -0.22 -15.28
N PHE A 373 10.45 -0.71 -14.77
CA PHE A 373 11.72 0.00 -14.83
C PHE A 373 12.18 0.23 -16.27
N GLN A 374 12.12 -0.79 -17.13
CA GLN A 374 12.53 -0.70 -18.53
C GLN A 374 11.72 0.36 -19.32
N ILE A 375 10.39 0.34 -19.19
CA ILE A 375 9.51 1.29 -19.88
C ILE A 375 9.68 2.70 -19.29
N GLY A 376 9.73 2.82 -17.95
CA GLY A 376 9.90 4.11 -17.28
C GLY A 376 11.21 4.81 -17.65
N MET A 377 12.31 4.04 -17.78
CA MET A 377 13.60 4.56 -18.24
C MET A 377 13.55 5.08 -19.68
N SER A 378 12.87 4.37 -20.59
CA SER A 378 12.70 4.83 -21.98
C SER A 378 11.83 6.10 -22.05
N MET A 379 10.79 6.21 -21.22
CA MET A 379 9.81 7.30 -21.28
C MET A 379 10.35 8.67 -20.84
N ARG A 380 11.30 8.72 -19.91
CA ARG A 380 11.74 9.97 -19.25
C ARG A 380 12.20 11.05 -20.24
N ASP A 381 12.88 10.64 -21.31
CA ASP A 381 13.44 11.53 -22.32
C ASP A 381 12.48 11.75 -23.51
N TRP A 382 11.66 10.73 -23.84
CA TRP A 382 10.78 10.77 -25.02
C TRP A 382 9.51 11.59 -24.84
N GLU A 383 8.94 11.69 -23.64
CA GLU A 383 7.71 12.48 -23.44
C GLU A 383 7.88 13.94 -23.83
N GLN A 384 8.93 14.60 -23.32
CA GLN A 384 9.21 16.00 -23.66
C GLN A 384 9.50 16.18 -25.14
N ALA A 385 10.26 15.27 -25.76
CA ALA A 385 10.56 15.30 -27.18
C ALA A 385 9.30 15.17 -28.06
N ILE A 386 8.38 14.27 -27.70
CA ILE A 386 7.10 14.10 -28.41
C ILE A 386 6.27 15.38 -28.28
N LEU A 387 6.10 15.91 -27.06
CA LEU A 387 5.32 17.12 -26.82
C LEU A 387 5.87 18.33 -27.58
N GLN A 388 7.20 18.45 -27.70
CA GLN A 388 7.85 19.50 -28.48
C GLN A 388 7.57 19.39 -29.98
N VAL A 389 7.57 18.17 -30.54
CA VAL A 389 7.41 17.91 -31.98
C VAL A 389 5.94 17.88 -32.42
N LEU A 390 4.99 17.71 -31.50
CA LEU A 390 3.55 17.61 -31.80
C LEU A 390 3.04 18.61 -32.85
N PRO A 391 3.38 19.92 -32.81
CA PRO A 391 2.90 20.89 -33.80
C PRO A 391 3.35 20.59 -35.24
N GLU A 392 4.48 19.90 -35.43
CA GLU A 392 5.04 19.55 -36.74
C GLU A 392 4.45 18.26 -37.33
N LEU A 393 3.71 17.49 -36.52
CA LEU A 393 3.06 16.26 -36.92
C LEU A 393 1.69 16.51 -37.55
N THR A 394 1.28 15.65 -38.48
CA THR A 394 -0.09 15.59 -39.00
C THR A 394 -1.07 15.20 -37.90
N VAL A 395 -2.38 15.47 -38.09
CA VAL A 395 -3.40 15.15 -37.07
C VAL A 395 -3.40 13.66 -36.70
N PHE A 396 -3.19 12.75 -37.65
CA PHE A 396 -3.10 11.32 -37.39
C PHE A 396 -1.84 10.93 -36.63
N GLU A 397 -0.69 11.49 -37.01
CA GLU A 397 0.56 11.27 -36.28
C GLU A 397 0.47 11.80 -34.84
N ARG A 398 -0.19 12.94 -34.62
CA ARG A 398 -0.46 13.46 -33.26
C ARG A 398 -1.36 12.49 -32.47
N LEU A 399 -2.42 11.98 -33.09
CA LEU A 399 -3.33 11.02 -32.47
C LEU A 399 -2.60 9.73 -32.07
N SER A 400 -1.83 9.14 -32.99
CA SER A 400 -1.00 7.96 -32.72
C SER A 400 0.04 8.23 -31.63
N ALA A 401 0.78 9.34 -31.71
CA ALA A 401 1.81 9.69 -30.73
C ALA A 401 1.25 9.79 -29.31
N ILE A 402 0.15 10.53 -29.16
CA ILE A 402 -0.47 10.75 -27.85
C ILE A 402 -1.13 9.46 -27.34
N ARG A 403 -1.76 8.67 -28.21
CA ARG A 403 -2.34 7.38 -27.84
C ARG A 403 -1.29 6.42 -27.27
N GLU A 404 -0.16 6.26 -27.94
CA GLU A 404 0.89 5.35 -27.46
C GLU A 404 1.55 5.84 -26.17
N LEU A 405 1.73 7.17 -26.03
CA LEU A 405 2.27 7.78 -24.82
C LEU A 405 1.31 7.61 -23.63
N VAL A 406 0.01 7.88 -23.83
CA VAL A 406 -1.03 7.68 -22.81
C VAL A 406 -1.16 6.20 -22.45
N TRP A 407 -1.17 5.29 -23.41
CA TRP A 407 -1.21 3.85 -23.15
C TRP A 407 -0.03 3.40 -22.29
N ARG A 408 1.18 3.91 -22.54
CA ARG A 408 2.37 3.65 -21.71
C ARG A 408 2.19 4.15 -20.27
N ARG A 409 1.60 5.34 -20.07
CA ARG A 409 1.27 5.85 -18.73
C ARG A 409 0.21 4.97 -18.04
N GLU A 410 -0.79 4.49 -18.78
CA GLU A 410 -1.81 3.58 -18.24
C GLU A 410 -1.23 2.23 -17.79
N ILE A 411 -0.37 1.58 -18.58
CA ILE A 411 0.28 0.31 -18.17
C ILE A 411 1.30 0.50 -17.03
N LEU A 412 1.87 1.70 -16.91
CA LEU A 412 2.71 2.09 -15.77
C LEU A 412 1.89 2.50 -14.54
N LEU A 413 0.55 2.55 -14.65
CA LEU A 413 -0.37 2.99 -13.61
C LEU A 413 -0.10 4.43 -13.14
N GLU A 414 0.43 5.27 -14.01
CA GLU A 414 0.82 6.65 -13.70
C GLU A 414 -0.25 7.66 -14.14
N PRO A 415 -0.43 8.76 -13.39
CA PRO A 415 -1.29 9.86 -13.84
C PRO A 415 -0.67 10.56 -15.05
N LEU A 416 -1.51 11.18 -15.87
CA LEU A 416 -1.05 12.02 -16.97
C LEU A 416 -0.44 13.31 -16.41
N SER A 417 0.65 13.78 -17.02
CA SER A 417 1.18 15.12 -16.76
C SER A 417 0.20 16.18 -17.30
N GLU A 418 0.19 17.37 -16.69
CA GLU A 418 -0.70 18.46 -17.10
C GLU A 418 -0.49 18.84 -18.59
N GLN A 419 0.77 18.86 -19.04
CA GLN A 419 1.11 19.11 -20.44
C GLN A 419 0.54 18.04 -21.38
N LEU A 420 0.65 16.76 -21.00
CA LEU A 420 0.12 15.65 -21.79
C LEU A 420 -1.41 15.66 -21.85
N GLU A 421 -2.08 16.01 -20.75
CA GLU A 421 -3.53 16.14 -20.70
C GLU A 421 -4.03 17.23 -21.65
N VAL A 422 -3.43 18.42 -21.59
CA VAL A 422 -3.76 19.54 -22.50
C VAL A 422 -3.52 19.15 -23.96
N ALA A 423 -2.40 18.48 -24.24
CA ALA A 423 -2.11 17.96 -25.57
C ALA A 423 -3.16 16.93 -26.02
N THR A 424 -3.56 16.02 -25.15
CA THR A 424 -4.60 15.01 -25.41
C THR A 424 -5.94 15.66 -25.72
N GLN A 425 -6.38 16.63 -24.91
CA GLN A 425 -7.62 17.36 -25.14
C GLN A 425 -7.60 18.13 -26.46
N THR A 426 -6.47 18.74 -26.81
CA THR A 426 -6.28 19.47 -28.06
C THR A 426 -6.34 18.54 -29.27
N VAL A 427 -5.75 17.34 -29.19
CA VAL A 427 -5.81 16.36 -30.28
C VAL A 427 -7.24 15.85 -30.47
N LEU A 428 -7.96 15.55 -29.37
CA LEU A 428 -9.34 15.07 -29.45
C LEU A 428 -10.33 16.13 -29.95
N SER A 429 -10.14 17.41 -29.62
CA SER A 429 -11.03 18.49 -30.08
C SER A 429 -10.95 18.74 -31.59
N ASN A 430 -9.84 18.33 -32.23
CA ASN A 430 -9.67 18.40 -33.68
C ASN A 430 -10.40 17.27 -34.43
N ILE A 431 -10.97 16.27 -33.74
CA ILE A 431 -11.55 15.08 -34.37
C ILE A 431 -12.97 14.85 -33.83
N ASP A 432 -13.96 14.91 -34.72
CA ASP A 432 -15.34 14.56 -34.43
C ASP A 432 -15.66 13.19 -35.04
N CYS A 433 -15.69 12.17 -34.19
CA CYS A 433 -15.96 10.78 -34.57
C CYS A 433 -17.43 10.51 -34.96
N GLN A 434 -18.37 11.37 -34.59
CA GLN A 434 -19.80 11.21 -34.92
C GLN A 434 -20.08 11.75 -36.32
N MET A 435 -19.63 12.98 -36.58
CA MET A 435 -19.79 13.63 -37.87
C MET A 435 -18.71 13.23 -38.89
N ARG A 436 -17.73 12.42 -38.48
CA ARG A 436 -16.56 12.01 -39.28
C ARG A 436 -15.80 13.23 -39.84
N ARG A 437 -15.56 14.21 -38.96
CA ARG A 437 -14.86 15.46 -39.30
C ARG A 437 -13.49 15.54 -38.66
N ILE A 438 -12.53 16.10 -39.39
CA ILE A 438 -11.19 16.41 -38.91
C ILE A 438 -10.96 17.90 -39.15
N CYS A 439 -10.64 18.64 -38.09
CA CYS A 439 -10.53 20.09 -38.09
C CYS A 439 -11.76 20.79 -38.73
N GLY A 440 -12.96 20.22 -38.54
CA GLY A 440 -14.22 20.72 -39.07
C GLY A 440 -14.57 20.26 -40.51
N ILE A 441 -13.72 19.50 -41.19
CA ILE A 441 -13.91 19.04 -42.57
C ILE A 441 -14.28 17.55 -42.58
N GLU A 442 -15.34 17.17 -43.31
CA GLU A 442 -15.72 15.76 -43.50
C GLU A 442 -14.70 15.04 -44.39
N ASP A 443 -14.14 13.92 -43.92
CA ASP A 443 -13.17 13.12 -44.66
C ASP A 443 -13.51 11.63 -44.54
N HIS A 444 -13.98 11.02 -45.63
CA HIS A 444 -14.32 9.60 -45.69
C HIS A 444 -13.19 8.71 -46.22
N SER A 445 -12.04 9.28 -46.60
CA SER A 445 -10.93 8.53 -47.19
C SER A 445 -10.06 7.79 -46.16
N VAL A 446 -10.24 8.10 -44.87
CA VAL A 446 -9.40 7.65 -43.76
C VAL A 446 -10.01 6.48 -42.98
N ASN A 447 -9.16 5.70 -42.29
CA ASN A 447 -9.63 4.56 -41.49
C ASN A 447 -10.28 5.01 -40.18
N TRP A 448 -11.57 5.31 -40.22
CA TRP A 448 -12.35 5.72 -39.05
C TRP A 448 -12.45 4.66 -37.95
N ILE A 449 -12.19 3.38 -38.23
CA ILE A 449 -12.21 2.34 -37.20
C ILE A 449 -11.05 2.56 -36.23
N ASP A 450 -9.83 2.74 -36.75
CA ASP A 450 -8.64 2.95 -35.93
C ASP A 450 -8.68 4.32 -35.24
N ILE A 451 -9.16 5.36 -35.93
CA ILE A 451 -9.34 6.71 -35.36
C ILE A 451 -10.33 6.67 -34.20
N ARG A 452 -11.51 6.04 -34.37
CA ARG A 452 -12.50 5.90 -33.30
C ARG A 452 -11.93 5.16 -32.10
N LYS A 453 -11.17 4.09 -32.33
CA LYS A 453 -10.51 3.33 -31.26
C LYS A 453 -9.50 4.20 -30.50
N ALA A 454 -8.61 4.88 -31.21
CA ALA A 454 -7.62 5.77 -30.62
C ALA A 454 -8.25 6.93 -29.83
N TRP A 455 -9.26 7.58 -30.43
CA TRP A 455 -10.01 8.67 -29.82
C TRP A 455 -10.69 8.21 -28.52
N ARG A 456 -11.34 7.04 -28.54
CA ARG A 456 -12.01 6.45 -27.39
C ARG A 456 -11.03 6.11 -26.26
N ASP A 457 -9.91 5.48 -26.58
CA ASP A 457 -8.89 5.11 -25.60
C ASP A 457 -8.37 6.36 -24.86
N LEU A 458 -8.10 7.45 -25.60
CA LEU A 458 -7.69 8.74 -25.04
C LEU A 458 -8.80 9.45 -24.24
N ALA A 459 -10.04 9.44 -24.73
CA ALA A 459 -11.16 10.03 -24.02
C ALA A 459 -11.43 9.32 -22.69
N MET A 460 -11.21 8.00 -22.62
CA MET A 460 -11.28 7.23 -21.39
C MET A 460 -10.15 7.59 -20.40
N ALA A 461 -8.94 7.84 -20.89
CA ALA A 461 -7.86 8.31 -20.02
C ALA A 461 -8.17 9.69 -19.43
N LEU A 462 -8.73 10.62 -20.23
CA LEU A 462 -9.19 11.92 -19.73
C LEU A 462 -10.35 11.81 -18.73
N LEU A 463 -11.25 10.82 -18.90
CA LEU A 463 -12.30 10.54 -17.93
C LEU A 463 -11.70 10.10 -16.58
N THR A 464 -10.72 9.20 -16.61
CA THR A 464 -9.97 8.80 -15.41
C THR A 464 -9.29 10.00 -14.75
N VAL A 465 -8.65 10.90 -15.52
CA VAL A 465 -8.01 12.12 -14.99
C VAL A 465 -9.01 13.05 -14.32
N ALA A 466 -10.16 13.31 -14.96
CA ALA A 466 -11.22 14.13 -14.38
C ALA A 466 -11.71 13.57 -13.04
N ARG A 467 -11.89 12.24 -12.95
CA ARG A 467 -12.21 11.57 -11.67
C ARG A 467 -11.12 11.74 -10.63
N GLN A 468 -9.86 11.52 -10.99
CA GLN A 468 -8.73 11.61 -10.05
C GLN A 468 -8.53 13.03 -9.50
N ARG A 469 -8.96 14.05 -10.23
CA ARG A 469 -8.96 15.46 -9.80
C ARG A 469 -10.26 15.91 -9.15
N PHE A 470 -11.26 15.03 -9.06
CA PHE A 470 -12.61 15.37 -8.60
C PHE A 470 -13.26 16.53 -9.39
N ASP A 471 -12.90 16.68 -10.66
CA ASP A 471 -13.50 17.68 -11.56
C ASP A 471 -14.81 17.15 -12.13
N ARG A 472 -15.93 17.54 -11.50
CA ARG A 472 -17.26 17.04 -11.84
C ARG A 472 -17.70 17.49 -13.24
N GLU A 473 -17.44 18.73 -13.59
CA GLU A 473 -17.84 19.29 -14.88
C GLU A 473 -17.10 18.60 -16.03
N ALA A 474 -15.77 18.44 -15.90
CA ALA A 474 -14.99 17.69 -16.87
C ALA A 474 -15.44 16.23 -16.94
N PHE A 475 -15.69 15.57 -15.82
CA PHE A 475 -16.14 14.19 -15.78
C PHE A 475 -17.46 13.98 -16.53
N ASP A 476 -18.49 14.79 -16.22
CA ASP A 476 -19.80 14.70 -16.87
C ASP A 476 -19.74 15.06 -18.36
N HIS A 477 -18.96 16.07 -18.73
CA HIS A 477 -18.73 16.44 -20.12
C HIS A 477 -18.05 15.31 -20.91
N ARG A 478 -17.02 14.66 -20.37
CA ARG A 478 -16.35 13.51 -21.01
C ARG A 478 -17.27 12.30 -21.13
N LEU A 479 -18.09 12.01 -20.10
CA LEU A 479 -19.12 10.96 -20.17
C LEU A 479 -20.11 11.20 -21.31
N SER A 480 -20.52 12.45 -21.52
CA SER A 480 -21.47 12.79 -22.60
C SER A 480 -20.93 12.43 -23.98
N HIS A 481 -19.64 12.67 -24.24
CA HIS A 481 -19.00 12.34 -25.51
C HIS A 481 -18.74 10.85 -25.70
N LEU A 482 -18.58 10.10 -24.61
CA LEU A 482 -18.39 8.65 -24.66
C LEU A 482 -19.69 7.88 -24.92
N ARG A 483 -20.88 8.50 -24.79
CA ARG A 483 -22.17 7.82 -24.97
C ARG A 483 -22.29 7.06 -26.28
N SER A 484 -21.81 7.63 -27.39
CA SER A 484 -21.88 7.01 -28.72
C SER A 484 -20.93 5.81 -28.92
N PHE A 485 -20.11 5.47 -27.92
CA PHE A 485 -19.17 4.35 -27.96
C PHE A 485 -19.56 3.22 -27.01
N ILE A 486 -20.53 3.45 -26.12
CA ILE A 486 -20.97 2.46 -25.12
C ILE A 486 -21.62 1.25 -25.81
N ASP A 487 -22.38 1.49 -26.87
CA ASP A 487 -23.07 0.43 -27.62
C ASP A 487 -22.14 -0.32 -28.62
N ASP A 488 -20.95 0.23 -28.91
CA ASP A 488 -20.02 -0.34 -29.89
C ASP A 488 -19.22 -1.53 -29.33
N ASP A 489 -18.94 -1.54 -28.03
CA ASP A 489 -18.01 -2.47 -27.38
C ASP A 489 -18.40 -2.68 -25.92
N LEU A 490 -18.68 -3.93 -25.54
CA LEU A 490 -19.15 -4.27 -24.20
C LEU A 490 -18.13 -3.88 -23.13
N ASP A 491 -16.83 -4.06 -23.36
CA ASP A 491 -15.79 -3.72 -22.37
C ASP A 491 -15.67 -2.20 -22.16
N VAL A 492 -16.05 -1.41 -23.16
CA VAL A 492 -16.15 0.06 -23.04
C VAL A 492 -17.31 0.45 -22.14
N ALA A 493 -18.47 -0.20 -22.31
CA ALA A 493 -19.62 -0.01 -21.43
C ALA A 493 -19.27 -0.37 -19.97
N GLN A 494 -18.54 -1.46 -19.76
CA GLN A 494 -18.05 -1.87 -18.44
C GLN A 494 -17.06 -0.84 -17.85
N ARG A 495 -16.14 -0.30 -18.66
CA ARG A 495 -15.20 0.74 -18.22
C ARG A 495 -15.91 2.03 -17.80
N VAL A 496 -16.91 2.50 -18.57
CA VAL A 496 -17.72 3.67 -18.20
C VAL A 496 -18.46 3.43 -16.88
N HIS A 497 -19.10 2.27 -16.70
CA HIS A 497 -19.79 1.94 -15.45
C HIS A 497 -18.82 1.89 -14.27
N HIS A 498 -17.66 1.27 -14.45
CA HIS A 498 -16.64 1.21 -13.42
C HIS A 498 -16.15 2.61 -13.01
N GLU A 499 -15.90 3.52 -13.96
CA GLU A 499 -15.49 4.89 -13.65
C GLU A 499 -16.58 5.67 -12.87
N LYS A 500 -17.87 5.44 -13.17
CA LYS A 500 -18.98 5.99 -12.37
C LYS A 500 -19.01 5.41 -10.94
N CYS A 501 -18.83 4.09 -10.80
CA CYS A 501 -18.74 3.43 -9.50
C CYS A 501 -17.54 3.95 -8.69
N LEU A 502 -16.37 4.11 -9.33
CA LEU A 502 -15.20 4.69 -8.69
C LEU A 502 -15.44 6.15 -8.30
N TRP A 503 -16.09 6.97 -9.14
CA TRP A 503 -16.47 8.33 -8.76
C TRP A 503 -17.27 8.31 -7.45
N ALA A 504 -18.39 7.57 -7.41
CA ALA A 504 -19.24 7.46 -6.23
C ALA A 504 -18.49 6.89 -5.02
N LEU A 505 -17.61 5.91 -5.21
CA LEU A 505 -16.80 5.31 -4.15
C LEU A 505 -15.82 6.31 -3.54
N TYR A 506 -15.11 7.09 -4.35
CA TYR A 506 -14.13 8.07 -3.85
C TYR A 506 -14.79 9.35 -3.31
N THR A 507 -15.99 9.69 -3.77
CA THR A 507 -16.81 10.76 -3.17
C THR A 507 -17.67 10.26 -2.00
N LEU A 508 -17.53 8.98 -1.61
CA LEU A 508 -18.28 8.33 -0.53
C LEU A 508 -19.81 8.43 -0.67
N ASP A 509 -20.31 8.53 -1.90
CA ASP A 509 -21.74 8.54 -2.21
C ASP A 509 -22.27 7.10 -2.28
N TYR A 510 -22.49 6.52 -1.11
CA TYR A 510 -22.96 5.14 -0.96
C TYR A 510 -24.39 4.91 -1.49
N ALA A 511 -25.19 5.97 -1.64
CA ALA A 511 -26.54 5.85 -2.21
C ALA A 511 -26.47 5.72 -3.72
N ALA A 512 -25.71 6.59 -4.40
CA ALA A 512 -25.46 6.46 -5.84
C ALA A 512 -24.72 5.16 -6.17
N LEU A 513 -23.78 4.73 -5.31
CA LEU A 513 -23.02 3.50 -5.52
C LEU A 513 -23.91 2.24 -5.46
N ASP A 514 -24.88 2.18 -4.55
CA ASP A 514 -25.84 1.06 -4.49
C ASP A 514 -26.62 0.91 -5.81
N GLU A 515 -27.15 2.02 -6.34
CA GLU A 515 -27.92 2.01 -7.59
C GLU A 515 -27.04 1.60 -8.78
N LEU A 516 -25.83 2.15 -8.87
CA LEU A 516 -24.86 1.78 -9.90
C LEU A 516 -24.47 0.29 -9.84
N LEU A 517 -24.31 -0.28 -8.65
CA LEU A 517 -23.94 -1.69 -8.47
C LEU A 517 -25.08 -2.66 -8.84
N LYS A 518 -26.34 -2.28 -8.59
CA LYS A 518 -27.53 -3.04 -9.01
C LYS A 518 -27.64 -3.09 -10.53
N ASP A 519 -27.36 -1.98 -11.19
CA ASP A 519 -27.43 -1.87 -12.65
C ASP A 519 -26.21 -2.48 -13.37
N TRP A 520 -25.10 -2.73 -12.66
CA TRP A 520 -23.86 -3.19 -13.26
C TRP A 520 -23.81 -4.72 -13.46
N HIS A 521 -23.84 -5.16 -14.73
CA HIS A 521 -23.82 -6.57 -15.12
C HIS A 521 -22.57 -6.90 -15.95
N PRO A 522 -21.48 -7.40 -15.33
CA PRO A 522 -20.20 -7.69 -16.01
C PRO A 522 -20.15 -9.06 -16.72
N GLU A 523 -21.19 -9.88 -16.61
CA GLU A 523 -21.26 -11.19 -17.27
C GLU A 523 -21.09 -11.10 -18.79
N GLY A 524 -20.22 -11.95 -19.35
CA GLY A 524 -20.01 -12.04 -20.81
C GLY A 524 -18.94 -11.10 -21.37
N CYS A 525 -18.33 -10.26 -20.53
CA CYS A 525 -17.20 -9.38 -20.88
C CYS A 525 -15.87 -9.97 -20.34
N ASP A 526 -14.78 -9.17 -20.35
CA ASP A 526 -13.53 -9.57 -19.69
C ASP A 526 -13.78 -9.95 -18.20
N PRO A 527 -13.36 -11.14 -17.73
CA PRO A 527 -13.61 -11.59 -16.36
C PRO A 527 -13.09 -10.66 -15.26
N ILE A 528 -12.14 -9.76 -15.57
CA ILE A 528 -11.64 -8.80 -14.59
C ILE A 528 -12.74 -7.86 -14.06
N TRP A 529 -13.76 -7.57 -14.87
CA TRP A 529 -14.88 -6.73 -14.45
C TRP A 529 -15.68 -7.34 -13.29
N MET A 530 -15.79 -8.68 -13.25
CA MET A 530 -16.40 -9.37 -12.10
C MET A 530 -15.57 -9.17 -10.83
N SER A 531 -14.24 -9.17 -10.93
CA SER A 531 -13.34 -8.90 -9.80
C SER A 531 -13.43 -7.46 -9.31
N ARG A 532 -13.48 -6.49 -10.25
CA ARG A 532 -13.64 -5.07 -9.92
C ARG A 532 -15.00 -4.79 -9.26
N LYS A 533 -16.08 -5.35 -9.79
CA LYS A 533 -17.41 -5.27 -9.14
C LYS A 533 -17.37 -5.92 -7.76
N ALA A 534 -16.78 -7.11 -7.63
CA ALA A 534 -16.64 -7.79 -6.34
C ALA A 534 -15.87 -6.96 -5.32
N ALA A 535 -14.78 -6.29 -5.71
CA ALA A 535 -14.02 -5.41 -4.84
C ALA A 535 -14.88 -4.28 -4.24
N ILE A 536 -15.68 -3.62 -5.09
CA ILE A 536 -16.56 -2.53 -4.65
C ILE A 536 -17.71 -3.09 -3.79
N LEU A 537 -18.26 -4.26 -4.12
CA LEU A 537 -19.27 -4.94 -3.29
C LEU A 537 -18.73 -5.27 -1.89
N VAL A 538 -17.46 -5.68 -1.77
CA VAL A 538 -16.80 -5.90 -0.47
C VAL A 538 -16.72 -4.58 0.32
N GLU A 539 -16.33 -3.49 -0.34
CA GLU A 539 -16.32 -2.16 0.28
C GLU A 539 -17.72 -1.66 0.69
N MET A 540 -18.79 -2.27 0.19
CA MET A 540 -20.19 -2.00 0.56
C MET A 540 -20.77 -3.02 1.56
N GLY A 541 -19.98 -4.00 2.00
CA GLY A 541 -20.42 -5.06 2.91
C GLY A 541 -21.20 -6.22 2.26
N TYR A 542 -21.29 -6.28 0.92
CA TYR A 542 -21.97 -7.32 0.15
C TYR A 542 -21.05 -8.51 -0.17
N ASN A 543 -20.46 -9.11 0.86
CA ASN A 543 -19.45 -10.17 0.73
C ASN A 543 -19.94 -11.41 -0.04
N ASP A 544 -21.18 -11.85 0.19
CA ASP A 544 -21.70 -13.06 -0.46
C ASP A 544 -21.83 -12.91 -1.98
N GLU A 545 -22.25 -11.72 -2.45
CA GLU A 545 -22.32 -11.42 -3.89
C GLU A 545 -20.92 -11.31 -4.49
N ALA A 546 -20.01 -10.65 -3.79
CA ALA A 546 -18.61 -10.55 -4.21
C ALA A 546 -17.96 -11.93 -4.40
N VAL A 547 -18.15 -12.85 -3.44
CA VAL A 547 -17.63 -14.22 -3.52
C VAL A 547 -18.20 -14.99 -4.72
N ARG A 548 -19.51 -14.86 -4.99
CA ARG A 548 -20.14 -15.49 -6.18
C ARG A 548 -19.51 -14.99 -7.48
N LEU A 549 -19.32 -13.67 -7.61
CA LEU A 549 -18.71 -13.07 -8.80
C LEU A 549 -17.23 -13.47 -8.97
N LEU A 550 -16.45 -13.47 -7.89
CA LEU A 550 -15.04 -13.89 -7.92
C LEU A 550 -14.88 -15.34 -8.36
N ASN A 551 -15.67 -16.25 -7.78
CA ASN A 551 -15.64 -17.67 -8.15
C ASN A 551 -16.02 -17.90 -9.61
N ARG A 552 -17.04 -17.19 -10.10
CA ARG A 552 -17.46 -17.25 -11.50
C ARG A 552 -16.36 -16.73 -12.43
N GLY A 553 -15.78 -15.57 -12.12
CA GLY A 553 -14.71 -14.98 -12.90
C GLY A 553 -13.46 -15.87 -12.95
N LEU A 554 -13.03 -16.43 -11.81
CA LEU A 554 -11.92 -17.37 -11.75
C LEU A 554 -12.19 -18.65 -12.57
N SER A 555 -13.43 -19.14 -12.57
CA SER A 555 -13.83 -20.28 -13.39
C SER A 555 -13.64 -20.00 -14.89
N ILE A 556 -14.12 -18.84 -15.36
CA ILE A 556 -13.99 -18.41 -16.77
C ILE A 556 -12.51 -18.26 -17.15
N VAL A 557 -11.72 -17.59 -16.31
CA VAL A 557 -10.28 -17.39 -16.55
C VAL A 557 -9.53 -18.72 -16.66
N ARG A 558 -9.87 -19.70 -15.81
CA ARG A 558 -9.24 -21.03 -15.81
C ARG A 558 -9.66 -21.92 -16.98
N GLN A 559 -10.88 -21.75 -17.48
CA GLN A 559 -11.39 -22.48 -18.64
C GLN A 559 -10.89 -21.89 -19.98
N THR A 560 -10.40 -20.65 -19.97
CA THR A 560 -9.88 -20.01 -21.18
C THR A 560 -8.61 -20.74 -21.68
N PRO A 561 -8.57 -21.21 -22.95
CA PRO A 561 -7.41 -21.94 -23.47
C PRO A 561 -6.13 -21.11 -23.37
N ARG A 562 -5.11 -21.66 -22.73
CA ARG A 562 -3.80 -21.01 -22.63
C ARG A 562 -3.07 -21.12 -23.95
N HIS A 563 -3.08 -20.04 -24.71
CA HIS A 563 -2.17 -19.87 -25.83
C HIS A 563 -0.87 -19.32 -25.25
N GLY A 564 0.26 -20.03 -25.37
CA GLY A 564 1.54 -19.65 -24.75
C GLY A 564 2.08 -18.25 -25.12
N ARG A 565 1.40 -17.53 -26.03
CA ARG A 565 1.69 -16.16 -26.44
C ARG A 565 0.85 -15.09 -25.74
N ILE A 566 -0.21 -15.45 -25.00
CA ILE A 566 -1.13 -14.48 -24.37
C ILE A 566 -1.15 -14.72 -22.86
N LEU A 567 -0.69 -13.72 -22.10
CA LEU A 567 -0.62 -13.73 -20.64
C LEU A 567 -1.82 -13.09 -19.95
N ALA A 568 -2.85 -12.71 -20.73
CA ALA A 568 -4.07 -12.07 -20.24
C ALA A 568 -4.78 -12.89 -19.15
N SER A 569 -5.09 -14.15 -19.41
CA SER A 569 -5.78 -15.02 -18.44
C SER A 569 -4.90 -15.34 -17.22
N PRO A 570 -3.63 -15.76 -17.36
CA PRO A 570 -2.74 -15.96 -16.20
C PRO A 570 -2.59 -14.72 -15.31
N SER A 571 -2.44 -13.53 -15.90
CA SER A 571 -2.29 -12.28 -15.15
C SER A 571 -3.55 -11.92 -14.37
N ARG A 572 -4.74 -12.07 -14.99
CA ARG A 572 -6.03 -11.88 -14.31
C ARG A 572 -6.23 -12.90 -13.18
N GLU A 573 -5.89 -14.17 -13.42
CA GLU A 573 -5.97 -15.21 -12.40
C GLU A 573 -5.14 -14.84 -11.16
N GLY A 574 -3.91 -14.36 -11.35
CA GLY A 574 -3.02 -13.94 -10.26
C GLY A 574 -3.67 -12.91 -9.33
N TRP A 575 -4.22 -11.84 -9.89
CA TRP A 575 -4.87 -10.76 -9.12
C TRP A 575 -6.23 -11.16 -8.55
N MET A 576 -7.03 -11.93 -9.28
CA MET A 576 -8.32 -12.43 -8.78
C MET A 576 -8.14 -13.41 -7.61
N LEU A 577 -7.07 -14.22 -7.64
CA LEU A 577 -6.70 -15.09 -6.53
C LEU A 577 -6.34 -14.30 -5.27
N TRP A 578 -5.69 -13.14 -5.40
CA TRP A 578 -5.33 -12.28 -4.27
C TRP A 578 -6.55 -11.86 -3.46
N LEU A 579 -7.63 -11.43 -4.14
CA LEU A 579 -8.87 -11.08 -3.46
C LEU A 579 -9.63 -12.33 -2.97
N ALA A 580 -9.66 -13.40 -3.76
CA ALA A 580 -10.37 -14.63 -3.39
C ALA A 580 -9.82 -15.28 -2.09
N LEU A 581 -8.51 -15.15 -1.83
CA LEU A 581 -7.85 -15.62 -0.62
C LEU A 581 -8.47 -15.09 0.68
N ALA A 582 -8.98 -13.86 0.66
CA ALA A 582 -9.64 -13.27 1.82
C ALA A 582 -10.88 -14.05 2.28
N PHE A 583 -11.44 -14.90 1.41
CA PHE A 583 -12.65 -15.69 1.66
C PHE A 583 -12.40 -17.21 1.81
N GLU A 584 -11.14 -17.67 1.74
CA GLU A 584 -10.82 -19.08 2.00
C GLU A 584 -10.84 -19.39 3.51
N HIS A 585 -11.67 -20.36 3.91
CA HIS A 585 -11.71 -20.86 5.29
C HIS A 585 -10.42 -21.63 5.58
N GLY A 586 -9.38 -20.98 6.12
CA GLY A 586 -8.14 -21.68 6.47
C GLY A 586 -6.91 -20.86 6.87
N PHE A 587 -6.89 -19.53 6.66
CA PHE A 587 -5.68 -18.74 6.94
C PHE A 587 -5.45 -18.35 8.40
N LEU A 588 -6.42 -18.60 9.30
CA LEU A 588 -6.34 -18.25 10.72
C LEU A 588 -5.47 -19.19 11.58
N ARG A 589 -4.81 -20.20 11.00
CA ARG A 589 -3.88 -21.09 11.72
C ARG A 589 -2.64 -21.41 10.89
N LEU A 590 -1.68 -20.49 10.87
CA LEU A 590 -0.28 -20.82 10.56
C LEU A 590 0.53 -20.63 11.85
N THR A 591 0.38 -21.59 12.75
CA THR A 591 1.34 -21.90 13.81
C THR A 591 2.48 -22.69 13.18
N ASP A 592 3.72 -22.19 13.36
CA ASP A 592 5.09 -22.73 13.25
C ASP A 592 5.41 -24.18 12.80
N GLU A 593 4.54 -24.90 12.11
CA GLU A 593 4.83 -26.21 11.54
C GLU A 593 4.89 -26.14 10.01
N VAL A 594 5.96 -26.70 9.46
CA VAL A 594 6.27 -26.78 8.02
C VAL A 594 5.18 -27.62 7.33
N MET A 595 4.12 -26.96 6.87
CA MET A 595 3.05 -27.54 6.06
C MET A 595 3.24 -27.14 4.59
N ASP A 596 2.98 -28.09 3.68
CA ASP A 596 2.91 -27.86 2.23
C ASP A 596 2.10 -26.58 1.93
N ALA A 597 2.66 -25.67 1.16
CA ALA A 597 2.06 -24.37 0.88
C ALA A 597 0.59 -24.49 0.41
N PRO A 598 -0.32 -23.59 0.83
CA PRO A 598 -1.73 -23.65 0.44
C PRO A 598 -1.94 -23.67 -1.09
N PRO A 599 -3.05 -24.23 -1.59
CA PRO A 599 -3.29 -24.38 -3.03
C PRO A 599 -3.13 -23.08 -3.85
N ALA A 600 -3.55 -21.94 -3.30
CA ALA A 600 -3.37 -20.63 -3.92
C ALA A 600 -1.90 -20.23 -4.08
N PHE A 601 -1.06 -20.46 -3.05
CA PHE A 601 0.39 -20.21 -3.11
C PHE A 601 1.09 -21.13 -4.12
N ARG A 602 0.71 -22.41 -4.16
CA ARG A 602 1.20 -23.34 -5.20
C ARG A 602 0.81 -22.85 -6.60
N ARG A 603 -0.40 -22.31 -6.75
CA ARG A 603 -0.86 -21.74 -8.01
C ARG A 603 -0.10 -20.47 -8.39
N TRP A 604 0.20 -19.58 -7.45
CA TRP A 604 1.05 -18.42 -7.72
C TRP A 604 2.46 -18.79 -8.11
N ASN A 605 3.10 -19.78 -7.47
CA ASN A 605 4.41 -20.26 -7.89
C ASN A 605 4.40 -20.75 -9.35
N GLN A 606 3.30 -21.37 -9.79
CA GLN A 606 3.12 -21.73 -11.21
C GLN A 606 2.98 -20.49 -12.10
N LEU A 607 2.21 -19.49 -11.67
CA LEU A 607 2.02 -18.23 -12.40
C LEU A 607 3.29 -17.36 -12.43
N ALA A 608 4.16 -17.47 -11.42
CA ALA A 608 5.43 -16.76 -11.32
C ALA A 608 6.38 -17.13 -12.46
N THR A 609 6.33 -18.37 -12.96
CA THR A 609 7.08 -18.80 -14.17
C THR A 609 6.69 -18.00 -15.42
N LEU A 610 5.48 -17.43 -15.43
CA LEU A 610 4.95 -16.55 -16.47
C LEU A 610 5.01 -15.06 -16.10
N GLN A 611 5.77 -14.71 -15.06
CA GLN A 611 5.84 -13.37 -14.46
C GLN A 611 4.46 -12.80 -14.05
N CYS A 612 3.49 -13.67 -13.75
CA CYS A 612 2.13 -13.31 -13.33
C CYS A 612 1.93 -13.49 -11.81
N ASP A 613 2.93 -13.12 -11.02
CA ASP A 613 2.92 -13.22 -9.57
C ASP A 613 2.39 -11.91 -8.93
N ALA A 614 1.11 -11.92 -8.55
CA ALA A 614 0.46 -10.78 -7.91
C ALA A 614 1.01 -10.49 -6.50
N LEU A 615 1.51 -11.50 -5.78
CA LEU A 615 2.06 -11.34 -4.43
C LEU A 615 3.37 -10.56 -4.47
N GLU A 616 4.33 -11.01 -5.30
CA GLU A 616 5.60 -10.29 -5.47
C GLU A 616 5.38 -8.89 -6.07
N GLN A 617 4.47 -8.76 -7.03
CA GLN A 617 4.11 -7.46 -7.59
C GLN A 617 3.60 -6.50 -6.51
N LYS A 618 2.60 -6.91 -5.71
CA LYS A 618 2.07 -6.08 -4.61
C LYS A 618 3.18 -5.70 -3.63
N HIS A 619 4.04 -6.65 -3.26
CA HIS A 619 5.14 -6.41 -2.33
C HIS A 619 6.10 -5.32 -2.85
N ARG A 620 6.39 -5.31 -4.15
CA ARG A 620 7.24 -4.28 -4.78
C ARG A 620 6.62 -2.90 -4.80
N PHE A 621 5.31 -2.78 -5.07
CA PHE A 621 4.61 -1.50 -4.93
C PHE A 621 4.68 -0.98 -3.49
N LEU A 622 4.49 -1.86 -2.51
CA LEU A 622 4.57 -1.50 -1.09
C LEU A 622 5.99 -1.10 -0.67
N SER A 623 7.02 -1.79 -1.15
CA SER A 623 8.42 -1.43 -0.88
C SER A 623 8.80 -0.07 -1.48
N ALA A 624 8.24 0.28 -2.64
CA ALA A 624 8.48 1.57 -3.29
C ALA A 624 7.86 2.74 -2.52
N LEU A 625 6.78 2.51 -1.76
CA LEU A 625 6.19 3.50 -0.87
C LEU A 625 7.02 3.68 0.40
N ARG A 626 7.36 2.56 1.06
CA ARG A 626 7.85 2.59 2.45
C ARG A 626 9.15 3.36 2.68
N GLY A 627 10.04 3.48 1.70
CA GLY A 627 11.39 4.03 1.97
C GLY A 627 12.09 3.30 3.13
N ASP A 628 13.17 3.83 3.70
CA ASP A 628 13.71 3.26 4.94
C ASP A 628 12.65 3.36 6.06
N PRO A 629 12.39 2.28 6.82
CA PRO A 629 11.22 2.18 7.68
C PRO A 629 11.44 2.89 9.01
N GLU A 630 11.11 4.18 9.06
CA GLU A 630 10.94 4.87 10.35
C GLU A 630 9.45 4.96 10.68
N LYS A 631 9.05 4.25 11.74
CA LYS A 631 7.71 4.41 12.32
C LYS A 631 7.65 5.78 12.98
N LYS A 632 6.86 6.67 12.40
CA LYS A 632 6.53 7.98 12.97
C LYS A 632 5.23 7.87 13.77
N ASP A 633 5.26 8.31 15.02
CA ASP A 633 4.04 8.50 15.79
C ASP A 633 3.33 9.78 15.33
N ALA A 634 2.06 9.67 14.97
CA ALA A 634 1.25 10.82 14.56
C ALA A 634 1.02 11.75 15.77
N PRO A 635 1.09 13.09 15.61
CA PRO A 635 0.60 13.99 16.64
C PRO A 635 -0.88 13.72 16.92
N LEU A 636 -1.27 13.78 18.19
CA LEU A 636 -2.68 13.67 18.57
C LEU A 636 -3.44 14.92 18.11
N PHE A 637 -4.71 14.78 17.72
CA PHE A 637 -5.48 15.88 17.15
C PHE A 637 -5.86 16.97 18.18
N ASP A 638 -6.13 16.56 19.42
CA ASP A 638 -6.55 17.47 20.49
C ASP A 638 -5.34 18.12 21.17
N LEU A 639 -5.47 19.42 21.49
CA LEU A 639 -4.38 20.28 21.97
C LEU A 639 -3.68 19.69 23.21
N GLY A 640 -2.33 19.61 23.18
CA GLY A 640 -1.51 19.26 24.34
C GLY A 640 -1.34 17.76 24.63
N ALA A 641 -1.79 16.88 23.74
CA ALA A 641 -1.68 15.44 23.93
C ALA A 641 -0.42 14.86 23.24
N ARG A 642 0.38 14.04 23.95
CA ARG A 642 1.72 13.55 23.49
C ARG A 642 1.79 12.04 23.23
N ARG A 643 2.50 11.65 22.16
CA ARG A 643 3.19 10.35 21.95
C ARG A 643 4.56 10.64 21.33
N GLY A 644 5.56 9.78 21.58
CA GLY A 644 6.99 10.14 21.46
C GLY A 644 7.79 9.46 20.33
N GLU A 645 8.82 10.20 19.88
CA GLU A 645 10.03 9.91 19.07
C GLU A 645 9.99 9.97 17.52
N THR A 646 11.17 10.23 16.90
CA THR A 646 11.54 11.30 15.91
C THR A 646 12.71 10.84 14.98
N ILE A 647 12.73 10.94 13.60
CA ILE A 647 13.91 11.19 12.64
C ILE A 647 13.53 11.70 11.16
N HIS A 648 14.53 12.34 10.49
CA HIS A 648 14.71 13.23 9.30
C HIS A 648 14.48 12.79 7.79
N PHE A 649 14.49 13.76 6.84
CA PHE A 649 14.19 13.64 5.38
C PHE A 649 15.35 13.84 4.36
N SER A 650 15.18 13.30 3.13
CA SER A 650 15.97 13.56 1.90
C SER A 650 15.11 13.57 0.59
N THR A 651 15.75 13.74 -0.59
CA THR A 651 15.23 13.90 -1.99
C THR A 651 14.26 12.84 -2.55
N VAL A 652 13.71 11.99 -1.70
CA VAL A 652 12.87 10.81 -2.01
C VAL A 652 11.40 11.17 -2.37
N LYS A 653 10.97 12.40 -2.10
CA LYS A 653 9.55 12.82 -2.13
C LYS A 653 8.86 12.69 -3.49
N TYR A 654 9.54 12.99 -4.61
CA TYR A 654 8.93 12.91 -5.95
C TYR A 654 8.65 11.47 -6.38
N ASP A 655 9.59 10.56 -6.14
CA ASP A 655 9.42 9.14 -6.46
C ASP A 655 8.35 8.49 -5.58
N GLN A 656 8.25 8.89 -4.31
CA GLN A 656 7.17 8.49 -3.40
C GLN A 656 5.79 8.98 -3.86
N TRP A 657 5.69 10.20 -4.39
CA TRP A 657 4.45 10.72 -4.96
C TRP A 657 3.96 9.88 -6.15
N ILE A 658 4.86 9.53 -7.08
CA ILE A 658 4.55 8.64 -8.19
C ILE A 658 4.15 7.26 -7.67
N ALA A 659 4.90 6.70 -6.72
CA ALA A 659 4.59 5.40 -6.12
C ALA A 659 3.20 5.39 -5.46
N ALA A 660 2.81 6.46 -4.76
CA ALA A 660 1.50 6.61 -4.13
C ALA A 660 0.38 6.60 -5.16
N ARG A 661 0.49 7.39 -6.23
CA ARG A 661 -0.50 7.40 -7.33
C ARG A 661 -0.62 6.03 -8.01
N ARG A 662 0.52 5.35 -8.23
CA ARG A 662 0.55 3.99 -8.79
C ARG A 662 -0.15 2.97 -7.90
N ALA A 663 0.05 3.05 -6.58
CA ALA A 663 -0.62 2.15 -5.63
C ALA A 663 -2.14 2.33 -5.63
N VAL A 664 -2.62 3.57 -5.71
CA VAL A 664 -4.06 3.87 -5.88
C VAL A 664 -4.60 3.29 -7.19
N ARG A 665 -3.90 3.51 -8.31
CA ARG A 665 -4.29 2.96 -9.62
C ARG A 665 -4.22 1.44 -9.68
N LEU A 666 -3.26 0.81 -9.01
CA LEU A 666 -3.18 -0.65 -8.89
C LEU A 666 -4.47 -1.20 -8.28
N CYS A 667 -4.96 -0.61 -7.19
CA CYS A 667 -6.17 -1.07 -6.53
C CYS A 667 -7.41 -0.96 -7.45
N GLU A 668 -7.51 0.11 -8.23
CA GLU A 668 -8.59 0.32 -9.19
C GLU A 668 -8.52 -0.66 -10.38
N VAL A 669 -7.33 -0.87 -10.93
CA VAL A 669 -7.14 -1.71 -12.14
C VAL A 669 -7.24 -3.20 -11.79
N ALA A 670 -6.65 -3.64 -10.68
CA ALA A 670 -6.70 -5.03 -10.24
C ALA A 670 -8.00 -5.39 -9.49
N GLY A 671 -8.77 -4.39 -9.03
CA GLY A 671 -9.97 -4.59 -8.23
C GLY A 671 -9.63 -5.08 -6.83
N LEU A 672 -8.93 -4.25 -6.06
CA LEU A 672 -8.47 -4.55 -4.70
C LEU A 672 -9.15 -3.62 -3.68
N PRO A 673 -10.06 -4.12 -2.83
CA PRO A 673 -10.58 -3.34 -1.71
C PRO A 673 -9.49 -3.14 -0.64
N PRO A 674 -9.63 -2.18 0.29
CA PRO A 674 -8.72 -2.02 1.42
C PRO A 674 -8.60 -3.31 2.24
N SER A 675 -9.72 -3.92 2.60
CA SER A 675 -9.80 -5.16 3.34
C SER A 675 -10.97 -6.01 2.84
N ALA A 676 -10.88 -7.31 3.09
CA ALA A 676 -11.96 -8.25 2.79
C ALA A 676 -11.97 -9.30 3.91
N ALA A 677 -13.16 -9.58 4.47
CA ALA A 677 -13.31 -10.39 5.68
C ALA A 677 -12.35 -9.94 6.80
N HIS A 678 -11.35 -10.75 7.17
CA HIS A 678 -10.34 -10.43 8.18
C HIS A 678 -8.94 -10.18 7.59
N MET A 679 -8.81 -10.16 6.27
CA MET A 679 -7.53 -10.01 5.57
C MET A 679 -7.30 -8.56 5.11
N VAL A 680 -6.08 -8.07 5.30
CA VAL A 680 -5.57 -6.86 4.65
C VAL A 680 -5.32 -7.18 3.18
N VAL A 681 -6.14 -6.60 2.30
CA VAL A 681 -6.01 -6.81 0.85
C VAL A 681 -5.13 -5.72 0.25
N ALA A 682 -5.46 -4.45 0.48
CA ALA A 682 -4.70 -3.29 0.00
C ALA A 682 -4.69 -2.09 0.96
N SER A 683 -5.20 -2.22 2.20
CA SER A 683 -5.20 -1.13 3.18
C SER A 683 -3.78 -0.65 3.51
N ASP A 684 -2.79 -1.55 3.50
CA ASP A 684 -1.37 -1.24 3.64
C ASP A 684 -0.83 -0.34 2.50
N LEU A 685 -1.24 -0.60 1.26
CA LEU A 685 -0.90 0.23 0.10
C LEU A 685 -1.60 1.59 0.15
N LEU A 686 -2.91 1.60 0.38
CA LEU A 686 -3.72 2.82 0.32
C LEU A 686 -3.45 3.76 1.49
N ALA A 687 -3.23 3.24 2.71
CA ALA A 687 -2.87 4.05 3.87
C ALA A 687 -1.51 4.73 3.66
N SER A 688 -0.50 3.97 3.21
CA SER A 688 0.82 4.51 2.92
C SER A 688 0.79 5.50 1.75
N ALA A 689 -0.01 5.22 0.70
CA ALA A 689 -0.20 6.17 -0.39
C ALA A 689 -0.83 7.48 0.10
N ALA A 690 -1.83 7.41 0.99
CA ALA A 690 -2.46 8.60 1.56
C ALA A 690 -1.47 9.43 2.40
N ASP A 691 -0.60 8.79 3.17
CA ASP A 691 0.46 9.47 3.93
C ASP A 691 1.37 10.30 3.00
N HIS A 692 1.85 9.72 1.89
CA HIS A 692 2.69 10.44 0.92
C HIS A 692 1.94 11.50 0.12
N LEU A 693 0.63 11.35 -0.05
CA LEU A 693 -0.21 12.31 -0.77
C LEU A 693 -0.66 13.47 0.12
N ALA A 694 -0.63 13.35 1.45
CA ALA A 694 -1.17 14.37 2.37
C ALA A 694 -0.65 15.79 2.10
N ALA A 695 0.63 15.94 1.76
CA ALA A 695 1.25 17.23 1.48
C ALA A 695 0.99 17.79 0.07
N THR A 696 0.62 16.96 -0.90
CA THR A 696 0.58 17.32 -2.33
C THR A 696 -0.79 17.18 -2.99
N ASP A 697 -1.62 16.25 -2.50
CA ASP A 697 -3.01 16.03 -2.91
C ASP A 697 -3.82 15.60 -1.69
N TYR A 698 -4.10 16.58 -0.83
CA TYR A 698 -4.85 16.38 0.39
C TYR A 698 -6.28 15.89 0.14
N VAL A 699 -6.92 16.32 -0.94
CA VAL A 699 -8.30 15.95 -1.27
C VAL A 699 -8.38 14.44 -1.52
N LEU A 700 -7.46 13.88 -2.31
CA LEU A 700 -7.38 12.43 -2.48
C LEU A 700 -6.97 11.71 -1.20
N ALA A 701 -5.95 12.21 -0.49
CA ALA A 701 -5.46 11.59 0.75
C ALA A 701 -6.56 11.48 1.81
N SER A 702 -7.27 12.56 2.10
CA SER A 702 -8.34 12.62 3.11
C SER A 702 -9.47 11.63 2.81
N ARG A 703 -9.91 11.54 1.54
CA ARG A 703 -10.93 10.60 1.07
C ARG A 703 -10.45 9.14 1.09
N LEU A 704 -9.19 8.88 0.73
CA LEU A 704 -8.59 7.54 0.81
C LEU A 704 -8.57 7.03 2.24
N VAL A 705 -8.18 7.85 3.21
CA VAL A 705 -8.10 7.39 4.60
C VAL A 705 -9.49 7.15 5.19
N LEU A 706 -10.51 7.94 4.82
CA LEU A 706 -11.90 7.63 5.18
C LEU A 706 -12.38 6.27 4.65
N ARG A 707 -11.85 5.80 3.51
CA ARG A 707 -12.12 4.46 2.97
C ARG A 707 -11.35 3.36 3.70
N VAL A 708 -10.11 3.62 4.11
CA VAL A 708 -9.18 2.58 4.60
C VAL A 708 -9.20 2.42 6.12
N ALA A 709 -9.37 3.52 6.86
CA ALA A 709 -9.31 3.50 8.31
C ALA A 709 -10.39 2.58 8.90
N THR A 710 -10.06 1.96 10.02
CA THR A 710 -10.97 1.02 10.73
C THR A 710 -11.47 1.60 12.05
N SER A 711 -10.92 2.73 12.50
CA SER A 711 -11.31 3.44 13.72
C SER A 711 -10.76 4.87 13.73
N GLU A 712 -11.29 5.73 14.59
CA GLU A 712 -10.74 7.07 14.86
C GLU A 712 -9.31 7.04 15.44
N ASP A 713 -8.88 5.88 15.96
CA ASP A 713 -7.53 5.66 16.48
C ASP A 713 -6.54 5.18 15.40
N ASP A 714 -6.99 5.01 14.16
CA ASP A 714 -6.14 4.59 13.05
C ASP A 714 -5.00 5.59 12.82
N ALA A 715 -3.78 5.08 12.67
CA ALA A 715 -2.59 5.90 12.57
C ALA A 715 -2.57 6.74 11.27
N ALA A 716 -3.00 6.16 10.15
CA ALA A 716 -3.07 6.90 8.89
C ALA A 716 -4.16 7.98 8.96
N PHE A 717 -5.29 7.68 9.61
CA PHE A 717 -6.34 8.68 9.86
C PHE A 717 -5.80 9.86 10.64
N ASN A 718 -5.06 9.60 11.71
CA ASN A 718 -4.51 10.66 12.54
C ASN A 718 -3.35 11.44 11.89
N ARG A 719 -2.58 10.84 10.97
CA ARG A 719 -1.55 11.56 10.18
C ARG A 719 -2.12 12.45 9.08
N VAL A 720 -3.18 12.02 8.41
CA VAL A 720 -3.79 12.82 7.33
C VAL A 720 -4.75 13.86 7.90
N TRP A 721 -5.63 13.48 8.83
CA TRP A 721 -6.64 14.39 9.39
C TRP A 721 -6.10 15.22 10.58
N THR A 722 -4.85 15.69 10.53
CA THR A 722 -4.28 16.53 11.59
C THR A 722 -4.96 17.90 11.65
N ARG A 723 -4.87 18.55 12.81
CA ARG A 723 -5.43 19.89 13.03
C ARG A 723 -4.81 20.93 12.09
N SER A 724 -3.51 20.82 11.79
CA SER A 724 -2.80 21.68 10.84
C SER A 724 -3.27 21.47 9.40
N HIS A 725 -3.42 20.23 8.92
CA HIS A 725 -3.95 20.00 7.58
C HIS A 725 -5.39 20.52 7.42
N VAL A 726 -6.22 20.30 8.44
CA VAL A 726 -7.58 20.87 8.49
C VAL A 726 -7.52 22.40 8.47
N ALA A 727 -6.50 23.04 9.04
CA ALA A 727 -6.31 24.50 9.05
C ALA A 727 -5.86 25.11 7.70
N VAL A 728 -5.11 24.35 6.88
CA VAL A 728 -4.66 24.82 5.55
C VAL A 728 -5.75 24.71 4.48
N MET A 729 -6.72 23.81 4.69
CA MET A 729 -7.75 23.51 3.69
C MET A 729 -8.52 24.76 3.23
N PRO A 730 -8.76 24.96 1.93
CA PRO A 730 -9.67 25.99 1.43
C PRO A 730 -11.10 25.79 1.97
N MET A 731 -11.83 26.87 2.24
CA MET A 731 -13.18 26.76 2.81
C MET A 731 -14.17 26.03 1.89
N GLU A 732 -14.00 26.15 0.57
CA GLU A 732 -14.81 25.42 -0.42
C GLU A 732 -14.69 23.89 -0.23
N GLU A 733 -13.47 23.40 -0.05
CA GLU A 733 -13.17 21.98 0.21
C GLU A 733 -13.67 21.51 1.59
N VAL A 734 -13.59 22.39 2.61
CA VAL A 734 -14.16 22.10 3.94
C VAL A 734 -15.66 21.84 3.83
N GLU A 735 -16.39 22.71 3.12
CA GLU A 735 -17.85 22.56 2.94
C GLU A 735 -18.19 21.33 2.10
N GLU A 736 -17.43 21.04 1.03
CA GLU A 736 -17.63 19.83 0.24
C GLU A 736 -17.45 18.56 1.08
N LEU A 737 -16.36 18.46 1.85
CA LEU A 737 -16.10 17.31 2.73
C LEU A 737 -17.14 17.19 3.84
N ILE A 738 -17.63 18.30 4.41
CA ILE A 738 -18.73 18.26 5.39
C ILE A 738 -19.99 17.66 4.76
N ASN A 739 -20.34 18.05 3.53
CA ASN A 739 -21.51 17.51 2.84
C ASN A 739 -21.34 16.01 2.56
N ILE A 740 -20.16 15.60 2.09
CA ILE A 740 -19.83 14.18 1.87
C ILE A 740 -19.98 13.39 3.18
N VAL A 741 -19.33 13.85 4.24
CA VAL A 741 -19.32 13.16 5.54
C VAL A 741 -20.72 13.13 6.18
N ALA A 742 -21.50 14.21 6.06
CA ALA A 742 -22.89 14.24 6.54
C ALA A 742 -23.77 13.24 5.79
N ASN A 743 -23.60 13.09 4.47
CA ASN A 743 -24.29 12.07 3.68
C ASN A 743 -23.88 10.65 4.11
N VAL A 744 -22.60 10.42 4.41
CA VAL A 744 -22.13 9.13 4.96
C VAL A 744 -22.80 8.85 6.31
N ILE A 745 -22.87 9.81 7.23
CA ILE A 745 -23.54 9.66 8.53
C ILE A 745 -25.01 9.31 8.32
N SER A 746 -25.74 10.05 7.49
CA SER A 746 -27.16 9.80 7.20
C SER A 746 -27.39 8.39 6.64
N ASN A 747 -26.57 7.98 5.66
CA ASN A 747 -26.70 6.67 5.03
C ASN A 747 -26.35 5.54 6.02
N ALA A 748 -25.22 5.65 6.74
CA ALA A 748 -24.80 4.67 7.72
C ALA A 748 -25.84 4.50 8.85
N LEU A 749 -26.39 5.60 9.39
CA LEU A 749 -27.44 5.54 10.40
C LEU A 749 -28.67 4.76 9.92
N SER A 750 -29.09 4.94 8.68
CA SER A 750 -30.23 4.20 8.11
C SER A 750 -29.99 2.69 8.05
N ARG A 751 -28.74 2.24 7.84
CA ARG A 751 -28.38 0.83 7.67
C ARG A 751 -28.02 0.12 8.99
N VAL A 752 -27.50 0.85 9.97
CA VAL A 752 -27.22 0.31 11.32
C VAL A 752 -28.51 -0.17 12.01
N ASN A 753 -29.65 0.38 11.62
CA ASN A 753 -30.95 0.09 12.22
C ASN A 753 -31.64 -1.19 11.69
N HIS A 754 -31.15 -1.80 10.60
CA HIS A 754 -31.93 -2.81 9.86
C HIS A 754 -31.34 -4.23 9.76
N ASP A 755 -30.06 -4.52 10.06
CA ASP A 755 -29.49 -5.87 9.85
C ASP A 755 -28.41 -6.31 10.87
N SER A 756 -28.42 -7.60 11.26
CA SER A 756 -27.56 -8.12 12.35
C SER A 756 -26.13 -8.51 11.97
N ILE A 757 -25.80 -8.65 10.67
CA ILE A 757 -24.45 -9.08 10.21
C ILE A 757 -23.69 -7.94 9.50
N GLN A 758 -24.38 -7.06 8.76
CA GLN A 758 -23.74 -5.89 8.11
C GLN A 758 -23.56 -4.69 9.05
N SER A 759 -24.07 -4.76 10.29
CA SER A 759 -24.05 -3.63 11.23
C SER A 759 -22.65 -3.15 11.60
N ASP A 760 -21.67 -4.05 11.79
CA ASP A 760 -20.33 -3.67 12.23
C ASP A 760 -19.56 -2.83 11.20
N PHE A 761 -19.79 -3.08 9.90
CA PHE A 761 -19.22 -2.29 8.82
C PHE A 761 -19.76 -0.84 8.85
N TRP A 762 -21.09 -0.68 8.93
CA TRP A 762 -21.70 0.65 8.93
C TRP A 762 -21.44 1.42 10.23
N VAL A 763 -21.30 0.74 11.37
CA VAL A 763 -20.81 1.36 12.62
C VAL A 763 -19.40 1.90 12.43
N THR A 764 -18.53 1.18 11.71
CA THR A 764 -17.16 1.64 11.39
C THR A 764 -17.16 2.86 10.47
N ARG A 765 -18.04 2.92 9.46
CA ARG A 765 -18.19 4.11 8.62
C ARG A 765 -18.75 5.29 9.40
N LEU A 766 -19.74 5.04 10.27
CA LEU A 766 -20.36 6.06 11.10
C LEU A 766 -19.36 6.69 12.08
N ARG A 767 -18.57 5.88 12.82
CA ARG A 767 -17.57 6.41 13.77
C ARG A 767 -16.54 7.31 13.10
N LEU A 768 -16.04 6.92 11.92
CA LEU A 768 -15.03 7.69 11.17
C LEU A 768 -15.62 8.98 10.60
N ALA A 769 -16.84 8.92 10.08
CA ALA A 769 -17.53 10.08 9.55
C ALA A 769 -17.84 11.10 10.67
N MET A 770 -18.32 10.65 11.84
CA MET A 770 -18.54 11.52 13.00
C MET A 770 -17.23 12.16 13.49
N GLU A 771 -16.14 11.39 13.53
CA GLU A 771 -14.81 11.89 13.87
C GLU A 771 -14.35 12.96 12.86
N ALA A 772 -14.42 12.70 11.56
CA ALA A 772 -14.03 13.66 10.53
C ALA A 772 -14.88 14.94 10.58
N LEU A 773 -16.19 14.81 10.77
CA LEU A 773 -17.10 15.95 10.93
C LEU A 773 -16.73 16.80 12.15
N SER A 774 -16.36 16.17 13.27
CA SER A 774 -15.93 16.90 14.46
C SER A 774 -14.66 17.73 14.24
N ARG A 775 -13.74 17.26 13.37
CA ARG A 775 -12.50 17.96 13.03
C ARG A 775 -12.76 19.13 12.08
N LEU A 776 -13.58 18.91 11.04
CA LEU A 776 -13.96 19.95 10.08
C LEU A 776 -14.77 21.07 10.74
N ALA A 777 -15.57 20.76 11.75
CA ALA A 777 -16.40 21.74 12.46
C ALA A 777 -15.59 22.90 13.06
N LEU A 778 -14.30 22.71 13.37
CA LEU A 778 -13.42 23.77 13.88
C LEU A 778 -13.20 24.90 12.84
N ARG A 779 -13.29 24.62 11.54
CA ARG A 779 -13.14 25.63 10.49
C ARG A 779 -14.38 26.49 10.27
N LEU A 780 -15.53 26.06 10.79
CA LEU A 780 -16.81 26.66 10.47
C LEU A 780 -17.03 28.02 11.13
N PRO A 781 -17.88 28.87 10.53
CA PRO A 781 -18.39 30.05 11.20
C PRO A 781 -19.35 29.64 12.36
N PRO A 782 -19.54 30.53 13.36
CA PRO A 782 -20.31 30.21 14.57
C PRO A 782 -21.71 29.67 14.33
N GLU A 783 -22.45 30.22 13.36
CA GLU A 783 -23.82 29.78 13.05
C GLU A 783 -23.87 28.33 12.55
N ARG A 784 -22.93 27.97 11.66
CA ARG A 784 -22.83 26.62 11.10
C ARG A 784 -22.30 25.63 12.13
N ALA A 785 -21.31 26.02 12.94
CA ALA A 785 -20.82 25.23 14.06
C ALA A 785 -21.94 24.93 15.08
N ALA A 786 -22.80 25.92 15.38
CA ALA A 786 -23.95 25.73 16.28
C ALA A 786 -24.98 24.75 15.71
N HIS A 787 -25.18 24.74 14.39
CA HIS A 787 -26.03 23.75 13.73
C HIS A 787 -25.48 22.33 13.89
N ILE A 788 -24.18 22.13 13.67
CA ILE A 788 -23.53 20.82 13.85
C ILE A 788 -23.53 20.40 15.32
N PHE A 789 -23.34 21.32 16.26
CA PHE A 789 -23.47 21.02 17.70
C PHE A 789 -24.87 20.50 18.04
N LYS A 790 -25.92 21.12 17.51
CA LYS A 790 -27.31 20.64 17.69
C LYS A 790 -27.52 19.26 17.06
N GLN A 791 -26.90 18.98 15.92
CA GLN A 791 -26.90 17.64 15.32
C GLN A 791 -26.16 16.63 16.22
N ALA A 792 -24.99 16.95 16.76
CA ALA A 792 -24.25 16.13 17.72
C ALA A 792 -25.10 15.79 18.95
N MET A 793 -25.81 16.78 19.47
CA MET A 793 -26.77 16.62 20.58
C MET A 793 -27.98 15.76 20.19
N SER A 794 -28.37 15.71 18.91
CA SER A 794 -29.40 14.78 18.44
C SER A 794 -28.88 13.34 18.40
N TYR A 795 -27.64 13.12 17.96
CA TYR A 795 -26.99 11.82 17.97
C TYR A 795 -26.79 11.28 19.38
N TYR A 796 -26.42 12.14 20.33
CA TYR A 796 -26.34 11.79 21.75
C TYR A 796 -27.65 11.21 22.29
N ARG A 797 -28.80 11.70 21.81
CA ARG A 797 -30.14 11.30 22.28
C ARG A 797 -30.63 9.99 21.66
N MET A 798 -29.97 9.48 20.62
CA MET A 798 -30.38 8.25 19.94
C MET A 798 -29.95 7.03 20.74
N GLU A 799 -30.90 6.19 21.12
CA GLU A 799 -30.65 4.97 21.90
C GLU A 799 -29.81 3.96 21.10
N GLU A 800 -29.96 3.95 19.78
CA GLU A 800 -29.22 3.12 18.83
C GLU A 800 -27.72 3.47 18.81
N ILE A 801 -27.38 4.74 19.03
CA ILE A 801 -25.98 5.20 19.16
C ILE A 801 -25.47 4.90 20.57
N ALA A 802 -26.26 5.23 21.59
CA ALA A 802 -25.89 5.04 23.00
C ALA A 802 -25.61 3.58 23.38
N LYS A 803 -26.26 2.62 22.71
CA LYS A 803 -26.03 1.18 22.89
C LYS A 803 -24.77 0.65 22.20
N ARG A 804 -24.03 1.47 21.43
CA ARG A 804 -22.87 1.05 20.63
C ARG A 804 -21.58 1.65 21.20
N PRO A 805 -20.77 0.89 21.97
CA PRO A 805 -19.56 1.41 22.64
C PRO A 805 -18.52 2.07 21.73
N TRP A 806 -18.46 1.65 20.47
CA TRP A 806 -17.51 2.18 19.49
C TRP A 806 -17.84 3.59 19.01
N LEU A 807 -19.05 4.11 19.34
CA LEU A 807 -19.49 5.46 19.00
C LEU A 807 -19.32 6.46 20.16
N ASP A 808 -19.06 5.99 21.39
CA ASP A 808 -18.90 6.83 22.59
C ASP A 808 -17.89 7.97 22.36
N LYS A 809 -16.71 7.62 21.82
CA LYS A 809 -15.60 8.55 21.58
C LYS A 809 -15.90 9.53 20.42
N PRO A 810 -16.35 9.10 19.22
CA PRO A 810 -16.80 10.02 18.18
C PRO A 810 -17.89 11.00 18.62
N VAL A 811 -18.89 10.53 19.39
CA VAL A 811 -19.94 11.41 19.94
C VAL A 811 -19.33 12.43 20.90
N ARG A 812 -18.42 12.01 21.81
CA ARG A 812 -17.71 12.93 22.70
C ARG A 812 -16.98 14.00 21.90
N HIS A 813 -16.19 13.60 20.90
CA HIS A 813 -15.42 14.52 20.07
C HIS A 813 -16.30 15.48 19.27
N MET A 814 -17.43 15.01 18.71
CA MET A 814 -18.40 15.89 18.07
C MET A 814 -18.89 16.96 19.05
N LEU A 815 -19.29 16.58 20.27
CA LEU A 815 -19.75 17.52 21.29
C LEU A 815 -18.65 18.51 21.71
N THR A 816 -17.46 18.03 22.04
CA THR A 816 -16.37 18.87 22.56
C THR A 816 -15.81 19.82 21.51
N ARG A 817 -15.56 19.35 20.28
CA ARG A 817 -14.93 20.17 19.22
C ARG A 817 -15.90 21.15 18.58
N THR A 818 -17.19 20.79 18.45
CA THR A 818 -18.20 21.76 18.00
C THR A 818 -18.50 22.80 19.07
N TRP A 819 -18.39 22.45 20.36
CA TRP A 819 -18.42 23.43 21.46
C TRP A 819 -17.21 24.36 21.45
N GLU A 820 -16.02 23.79 21.22
CA GLU A 820 -14.76 24.53 21.06
C GLU A 820 -14.82 25.53 19.90
N ALA A 821 -15.38 25.13 18.75
CA ALA A 821 -15.56 25.96 17.57
C ALA A 821 -16.44 27.20 17.79
N LEU A 822 -17.26 27.22 18.85
CA LEU A 822 -18.16 28.32 19.13
C LEU A 822 -17.47 29.41 19.97
N PRO A 823 -17.64 30.69 19.62
CA PRO A 823 -17.26 31.78 20.51
C PRO A 823 -18.14 31.77 21.76
N LYS A 824 -17.61 32.29 22.87
CA LYS A 824 -18.27 32.27 24.19
C LYS A 824 -19.67 32.87 24.18
N SER A 825 -19.90 33.93 23.40
CA SER A 825 -21.21 34.57 23.25
C SER A 825 -22.29 33.62 22.71
N HIS A 826 -21.92 32.66 21.86
CA HIS A 826 -22.84 31.69 21.27
C HIS A 826 -23.07 30.47 22.17
N ARG A 827 -22.07 30.07 22.96
CA ARG A 827 -22.17 28.98 23.94
C ARG A 827 -23.32 29.21 24.93
N GLY A 828 -23.53 30.46 25.36
CA GLY A 828 -24.63 30.85 26.25
C GLY A 828 -26.02 30.40 25.77
N ASN A 829 -26.27 30.43 24.46
CA ASN A 829 -27.57 30.05 23.87
C ASN A 829 -27.83 28.54 23.87
N LEU A 830 -26.81 27.72 24.12
CA LEU A 830 -26.87 26.26 24.05
C LEU A 830 -26.83 25.59 25.44
N ILE A 831 -26.59 26.35 26.50
CA ILE A 831 -26.47 25.83 27.87
C ILE A 831 -27.72 25.01 28.27
N LEU A 832 -28.92 25.52 27.96
CA LEU A 832 -30.16 24.81 28.26
C LEU A 832 -30.30 23.50 27.47
N ASP A 833 -29.79 23.45 26.24
CA ASP A 833 -29.83 22.25 25.41
C ASP A 833 -28.90 21.16 25.96
N VAL A 834 -27.76 21.55 26.53
CA VAL A 834 -26.80 20.68 27.23
C VAL A 834 -27.40 20.15 28.53
N LEU A 835 -27.91 21.05 29.38
CA LEU A 835 -28.44 20.68 30.70
C LEU A 835 -29.72 19.81 30.63
N SER A 836 -30.51 19.97 29.58
CA SER A 836 -31.74 19.20 29.33
C SER A 836 -31.51 17.86 28.62
N ALA A 837 -30.26 17.52 28.27
CA ALA A 837 -29.95 16.22 27.67
C ALA A 837 -30.36 15.06 28.60
N PRO A 838 -30.75 13.88 28.09
CA PRO A 838 -31.03 12.73 28.95
C PRO A 838 -29.80 12.36 29.80
N ILE A 839 -30.02 11.72 30.95
CA ILE A 839 -28.95 11.24 31.83
C ILE A 839 -28.88 9.72 31.68
N VAL A 840 -27.69 9.19 31.43
CA VAL A 840 -27.46 7.74 31.31
C VAL A 840 -27.83 7.02 32.61
N GLY A 841 -28.61 5.95 32.52
CA GLY A 841 -29.16 5.19 33.65
C GLY A 841 -30.40 5.80 34.30
N LEU A 842 -31.04 6.78 33.63
CA LEU A 842 -32.27 7.43 34.08
C LEU A 842 -33.35 7.33 32.99
N ASP A 843 -34.62 7.16 33.39
CA ASP A 843 -35.79 7.13 32.49
C ASP A 843 -35.67 6.13 31.32
N GLY A 844 -34.93 5.03 31.50
CA GLY A 844 -34.72 3.98 30.49
C GLY A 844 -33.61 4.26 29.46
N PHE A 845 -32.90 5.39 29.58
CA PHE A 845 -31.77 5.71 28.70
C PHE A 845 -30.49 4.98 29.15
N GLU A 846 -30.27 3.79 28.61
CA GLU A 846 -29.18 2.89 29.00
C GLU A 846 -28.04 2.81 27.97
N THR A 847 -26.82 2.51 28.45
CA THR A 847 -25.61 2.35 27.62
C THR A 847 -24.88 1.06 27.99
N VAL A 848 -24.15 0.45 27.05
CA VAL A 848 -23.41 -0.80 27.29
C VAL A 848 -22.12 -0.58 28.13
N ARG A 849 -21.55 0.62 28.12
CA ARG A 849 -20.33 0.98 28.88
C ARG A 849 -20.50 2.29 29.65
N HIS A 850 -19.79 2.45 30.76
CA HIS A 850 -19.76 3.69 31.55
C HIS A 850 -19.07 4.88 30.86
N PHE A 851 -18.54 4.72 29.64
CA PHE A 851 -17.70 5.73 28.96
C PHE A 851 -18.46 6.62 27.97
N TYR A 852 -19.78 6.47 27.81
CA TYR A 852 -20.59 7.37 26.97
C TYR A 852 -20.46 8.82 27.46
N PRO A 853 -20.34 9.85 26.60
CA PRO A 853 -20.09 11.23 27.05
C PRO A 853 -21.18 11.75 27.98
N GLU A 854 -20.83 12.68 28.86
CA GLU A 854 -21.80 13.45 29.64
C GLU A 854 -21.77 14.91 29.15
N PRO A 855 -22.82 15.40 28.46
CA PRO A 855 -22.83 16.76 27.94
C PRO A 855 -22.56 17.85 28.99
N GLY A 856 -22.91 17.60 30.26
CA GLY A 856 -22.59 18.50 31.37
C GLY A 856 -21.10 18.77 31.59
N GLU A 857 -20.20 17.88 31.14
CA GLU A 857 -18.73 18.06 31.23
C GLU A 857 -18.27 19.31 30.45
N LEU A 858 -18.94 19.64 29.35
CA LEU A 858 -18.65 20.84 28.53
C LEU A 858 -18.75 22.15 29.32
N LEU A 859 -19.52 22.15 30.41
CA LEU A 859 -19.74 23.33 31.24
C LEU A 859 -18.69 23.48 32.34
N ILE A 860 -18.01 22.40 32.72
CA ILE A 860 -17.04 22.39 33.82
C ILE A 860 -15.64 22.73 33.31
N ASP A 861 -15.29 22.23 32.13
CA ASP A 861 -13.95 22.40 31.55
C ASP A 861 -13.71 23.81 30.99
N ASP A 862 -14.73 24.68 30.98
CA ASP A 862 -14.68 26.02 30.40
C ASP A 862 -14.83 27.09 31.49
N ASN A 863 -13.70 27.49 32.07
CA ASN A 863 -13.59 28.42 33.20
C ASN A 863 -14.09 29.85 32.90
N GLU A 864 -14.48 30.15 31.67
CA GLU A 864 -14.83 31.51 31.22
C GLU A 864 -16.23 31.55 30.55
N ILE A 865 -17.09 30.55 30.78
CA ILE A 865 -18.49 30.57 30.32
C ILE A 865 -19.25 31.72 31.01
N PRO A 866 -19.93 32.59 30.26
CA PRO A 866 -20.79 33.60 30.85
C PRO A 866 -21.94 32.95 31.63
N THR A 867 -22.13 33.38 32.88
CA THR A 867 -23.25 32.92 33.72
C THR A 867 -24.58 33.15 32.98
N PRO A 868 -25.39 32.10 32.74
CA PRO A 868 -26.62 32.26 31.99
C PRO A 868 -27.66 33.03 32.79
N THR A 869 -28.43 33.87 32.11
CA THR A 869 -29.53 34.61 32.73
C THR A 869 -30.81 33.78 32.73
N ARG A 870 -31.45 33.63 33.88
CA ARG A 870 -32.75 32.94 34.03
C ARG A 870 -33.89 33.88 33.64
N LEU A 871 -34.24 33.88 32.36
CA LEU A 871 -35.32 34.69 31.80
C LEU A 871 -36.71 34.06 32.04
N PRO A 872 -37.78 34.85 32.23
CA PRO A 872 -39.13 34.35 32.48
C PRO A 872 -39.64 33.36 31.41
N GLU A 873 -39.27 33.56 30.15
CA GLU A 873 -39.70 32.72 29.02
C GLU A 873 -39.08 31.31 29.06
N ALA A 874 -37.96 31.12 29.77
CA ALA A 874 -37.25 29.85 29.90
C ALA A 874 -37.53 29.13 31.24
N GLU A 875 -38.38 29.70 32.11
CA GLU A 875 -38.60 29.22 33.49
C GLU A 875 -39.09 27.77 33.56
N ALA A 876 -39.94 27.36 32.61
CA ALA A 876 -40.42 25.99 32.49
C ALA A 876 -39.26 25.01 32.21
N ARG A 877 -38.36 25.35 31.28
CA ARG A 877 -37.18 24.53 30.94
C ARG A 877 -36.22 24.42 32.12
N TRP A 878 -36.00 25.51 32.86
CA TRP A 878 -35.18 25.50 34.07
C TRP A 878 -35.76 24.56 35.14
N SER A 879 -37.06 24.65 35.38
CA SER A 879 -37.76 23.76 36.32
C SER A 879 -37.65 22.29 35.92
N GLU A 880 -37.76 21.97 34.62
CA GLU A 880 -37.57 20.62 34.09
C GLU A 880 -36.14 20.10 34.30
N ILE A 881 -35.12 20.93 34.04
CA ILE A 881 -33.71 20.59 34.26
C ILE A 881 -33.46 20.26 35.75
N VAL A 882 -33.95 21.10 36.66
CA VAL A 882 -33.80 20.84 38.10
C VAL A 882 -34.52 19.55 38.50
N HIS A 883 -35.70 19.28 37.92
CA HIS A 883 -36.42 18.04 38.18
C HIS A 883 -35.65 16.81 37.68
N LEU A 884 -35.07 16.89 36.48
CA LEU A 884 -34.22 15.85 35.90
C LEU A 884 -33.01 15.55 36.80
N ILE A 885 -32.28 16.59 37.22
CA ILE A 885 -31.12 16.46 38.11
C ILE A 885 -31.54 15.85 39.46
N ALA A 886 -32.63 16.33 40.07
CA ALA A 886 -33.11 15.81 41.35
C ALA A 886 -33.54 14.33 41.27
N ARG A 887 -34.05 13.87 40.12
CA ARG A 887 -34.36 12.45 39.89
C ARG A 887 -33.09 11.63 39.72
N GLY A 888 -32.12 12.10 38.92
CA GLY A 888 -30.83 11.45 38.75
C GLY A 888 -30.05 11.32 40.06
N LEU A 889 -30.04 12.36 40.89
CA LEU A 889 -29.43 12.33 42.23
C LEU A 889 -30.06 11.27 43.14
N ARG A 890 -31.38 11.05 43.08
CA ARG A 890 -32.05 9.99 43.85
C ARG A 890 -31.75 8.57 43.35
N SER A 891 -31.18 8.43 42.15
CA SER A 891 -30.77 7.14 41.60
C SER A 891 -29.43 6.66 42.19
N THR A 892 -28.88 5.57 41.64
CA THR A 892 -27.57 5.02 41.99
C THR A 892 -26.69 4.90 40.74
N GLY A 893 -25.41 4.53 40.91
CA GLY A 893 -24.51 4.29 39.78
C GLY A 893 -24.22 5.55 38.95
N GLU A 894 -24.22 5.40 37.63
CA GLU A 894 -23.86 6.47 36.68
C GLU A 894 -24.86 7.64 36.66
N ALA A 895 -26.15 7.37 36.84
CA ALA A 895 -27.18 8.41 36.85
C ALA A 895 -26.95 9.43 37.99
N ARG A 896 -26.55 8.94 39.18
CA ARG A 896 -26.23 9.80 40.33
C ARG A 896 -24.97 10.63 40.09
N LYS A 897 -23.91 10.02 39.54
CA LYS A 897 -22.64 10.71 39.22
C LYS A 897 -22.85 11.85 38.23
N ARG A 898 -23.52 11.58 37.11
CA ARG A 898 -23.78 12.56 36.04
C ARG A 898 -24.72 13.68 36.47
N ALA A 899 -25.74 13.36 37.27
CA ALA A 899 -26.62 14.37 37.85
C ALA A 899 -25.88 15.30 38.82
N ALA A 900 -24.98 14.75 39.66
CA ALA A 900 -24.16 15.53 40.56
C ALA A 900 -23.19 16.46 39.81
N LEU A 901 -22.63 15.98 38.69
CA LEU A 901 -21.79 16.77 37.80
C LEU A 901 -22.54 18.01 37.26
N ARG A 902 -23.77 17.85 36.75
CA ARG A 902 -24.60 18.99 36.30
C ARG A 902 -25.01 19.94 37.43
N LEU A 903 -25.27 19.42 38.63
CA LEU A 903 -25.65 20.22 39.80
C LEU A 903 -24.55 21.22 40.19
N ALA A 904 -23.28 20.79 40.12
CA ALA A 904 -22.15 21.63 40.54
C ALA A 904 -22.18 22.99 39.84
N MET A 905 -22.37 23.01 38.51
CA MET A 905 -22.42 24.24 37.72
C MET A 905 -23.62 25.13 38.05
N LEU A 906 -24.82 24.56 38.23
CA LEU A 906 -26.02 25.34 38.58
C LEU A 906 -25.86 26.07 39.92
N THR A 907 -25.15 25.44 40.85
CA THR A 907 -24.91 26.02 42.16
C THR A 907 -23.85 27.11 42.10
N LEU A 908 -22.76 26.89 41.34
CA LEU A 908 -21.72 27.89 41.11
C LEU A 908 -22.27 29.18 40.47
N TRP A 909 -23.24 29.06 39.57
CA TRP A 909 -23.92 30.20 38.96
C TRP A 909 -25.01 30.85 39.84
N GLY A 910 -25.38 30.24 40.97
CA GLY A 910 -26.39 30.79 41.87
C GLY A 910 -27.82 30.79 41.29
N LEU A 911 -28.13 29.92 40.33
CA LEU A 911 -29.39 29.97 39.55
C LEU A 911 -30.56 29.18 40.16
N LEU A 912 -30.35 28.50 41.29
CA LEU A 912 -31.39 27.73 41.97
C LEU A 912 -32.26 28.64 42.86
N THR A 913 -33.58 28.58 42.66
CA THR A 913 -34.55 29.20 43.56
C THR A 913 -34.62 28.47 44.91
N ASP A 914 -35.13 29.09 45.97
CA ASP A 914 -35.19 28.45 47.29
C ASP A 914 -36.01 27.13 47.32
N PRO A 915 -37.15 27.00 46.61
CA PRO A 915 -37.84 25.71 46.48
C PRO A 915 -37.00 24.63 45.79
N GLU A 916 -36.24 25.01 44.76
CA GLU A 916 -35.37 24.10 44.01
C GLU A 916 -34.16 23.67 44.82
N LYS A 917 -33.54 24.61 45.57
CA LYS A 917 -32.46 24.30 46.52
C LYS A 917 -32.92 23.24 47.51
N ASN A 918 -34.08 23.42 48.14
CA ASN A 918 -34.63 22.43 49.09
C ASN A 918 -34.82 21.05 48.44
N ARG A 919 -35.33 21.01 47.19
CA ARG A 919 -35.55 19.76 46.46
C ARG A 919 -34.24 19.04 46.11
N ILE A 920 -33.22 19.79 45.72
CA ILE A 920 -31.89 19.28 45.43
C ILE A 920 -31.19 18.81 46.70
N THR A 921 -31.26 19.58 47.79
CA THR A 921 -30.71 19.20 49.09
C THR A 921 -31.24 17.84 49.53
N GLN A 922 -32.56 17.63 49.46
CA GLN A 922 -33.19 16.34 49.79
C GLN A 922 -32.73 15.19 48.88
N ALA A 923 -32.45 15.45 47.61
CA ALA A 923 -32.01 14.43 46.66
C ALA A 923 -30.52 14.07 46.83
N LEU A 924 -29.66 15.07 47.08
CA LEU A 924 -28.23 14.90 47.27
C LEU A 924 -27.91 14.22 48.61
N TRP A 925 -28.51 14.71 49.69
CA TRP A 925 -28.24 14.31 51.08
C TRP A 925 -29.25 13.29 51.64
N ASN A 926 -29.80 12.40 50.81
CA ASN A 926 -30.79 11.38 51.18
C ASN A 926 -30.58 10.79 52.60
N THR A 927 -31.65 10.32 53.27
CA THR A 927 -31.70 10.00 54.72
C THR A 927 -30.54 9.16 55.28
N ASP A 928 -29.91 8.33 54.45
CA ASP A 928 -28.76 7.50 54.81
C ASP A 928 -27.50 8.31 55.17
N HIS A 929 -27.20 9.41 54.48
CA HIS A 929 -25.99 10.20 54.72
C HIS A 929 -26.09 11.04 55.99
N THR A 930 -27.26 11.63 56.23
CA THR A 930 -27.57 12.35 57.47
C THR A 930 -27.51 11.42 58.68
N ALA A 931 -27.84 10.14 58.52
CA ALA A 931 -27.75 9.13 59.58
C ALA A 931 -26.32 8.57 59.78
N GLN A 932 -25.51 8.50 58.72
CA GLN A 932 -24.15 7.94 58.74
C GLN A 932 -23.04 8.96 59.09
N ASP A 933 -23.39 10.25 59.25
CA ASP A 933 -22.44 11.32 59.56
C ASP A 933 -21.23 11.33 58.59
N SER A 934 -21.54 11.27 57.29
CA SER A 934 -20.57 11.21 56.18
C SER A 934 -21.00 12.09 55.00
N LEU A 935 -20.03 12.56 54.20
CA LEU A 935 -20.30 13.31 52.97
C LEU A 935 -21.05 12.44 51.94
N PRO A 936 -21.88 13.03 51.06
CA PRO A 936 -22.58 12.27 50.03
C PRO A 936 -21.61 11.46 49.15
N SER A 937 -21.92 10.20 48.91
CA SER A 937 -21.09 9.30 48.09
C SER A 937 -21.76 8.99 46.74
N GLY A 938 -20.99 8.41 45.82
CA GLY A 938 -21.48 8.03 44.49
C GLY A 938 -21.71 9.18 43.51
N THR A 939 -21.05 10.33 43.69
CA THR A 939 -21.21 11.55 42.88
C THR A 939 -20.04 11.86 41.94
N SER A 940 -18.90 11.16 42.06
CA SER A 940 -17.63 11.47 41.38
C SER A 940 -17.06 12.88 41.64
N LEU A 941 -17.69 13.69 42.50
CA LEU A 941 -17.23 15.01 42.87
C LEU A 941 -16.12 14.93 43.93
N HIS A 942 -15.18 15.87 43.90
CA HIS A 942 -14.24 16.05 45.00
C HIS A 942 -14.98 16.47 46.28
N ASP A 943 -14.48 16.03 47.43
CA ASP A 943 -15.15 16.25 48.71
C ASP A 943 -15.34 17.74 49.04
N TRP A 944 -14.43 18.60 48.59
CA TRP A 944 -14.51 20.04 48.82
C TRP A 944 -15.66 20.71 48.04
N ILE A 945 -16.13 20.10 46.94
CA ILE A 945 -17.25 20.65 46.14
C ILE A 945 -18.53 20.68 46.97
N PHE A 946 -18.73 19.73 47.89
CA PHE A 946 -19.91 19.71 48.78
C PHE A 946 -20.01 20.93 49.70
N LEU A 947 -18.91 21.66 49.93
CA LEU A 947 -18.89 22.92 50.68
C LEU A 947 -19.53 24.08 49.89
N LEU A 948 -19.66 23.92 48.58
CA LEU A 948 -20.33 24.86 47.69
C LEU A 948 -21.78 24.46 47.38
N LEU A 949 -22.13 23.17 47.55
CA LEU A 949 -23.45 22.63 47.23
C LEU A 949 -24.49 22.90 48.33
N PRO A 950 -25.80 22.87 48.00
CA PRO A 950 -26.86 23.01 48.99
C PRO A 950 -26.79 21.92 50.07
N GLU A 951 -26.93 22.31 51.34
CA GLU A 951 -26.86 21.43 52.50
C GLU A 951 -28.16 21.47 53.34
N PRO A 952 -28.48 20.41 54.11
CA PRO A 952 -29.71 20.33 54.93
C PRO A 952 -29.69 21.28 56.13
N GLU A 953 -28.51 21.44 56.73
CA GLU A 953 -28.24 22.30 57.88
C GLU A 953 -26.97 23.10 57.58
N SER A 954 -26.99 24.39 57.88
CA SER A 954 -25.83 25.27 57.63
C SER A 954 -24.58 24.75 58.36
N GLY A 955 -23.47 24.60 57.65
CA GLY A 955 -22.18 24.14 58.16
C GLY A 955 -22.03 22.62 58.30
N LEU A 956 -23.02 21.82 57.88
CA LEU A 956 -22.95 20.36 57.93
C LEU A 956 -21.81 19.83 57.04
N ALA A 957 -21.72 20.30 55.80
CA ALA A 957 -20.71 19.84 54.84
C ALA A 957 -19.29 20.15 55.34
N GLU A 958 -19.09 21.35 55.89
CA GLU A 958 -17.79 21.76 56.44
C GLU A 958 -17.37 20.90 57.64
N ARG A 959 -18.29 20.63 58.57
CA ARG A 959 -18.04 19.76 59.72
C ARG A 959 -17.62 18.35 59.28
N LEU A 960 -18.28 17.79 58.28
CA LEU A 960 -17.99 16.45 57.76
C LEU A 960 -16.66 16.41 56.98
N PHE A 961 -16.36 17.45 56.21
CA PHE A 961 -15.09 17.59 55.51
C PHE A 961 -13.91 17.66 56.49
N ARG A 962 -14.02 18.51 57.54
CA ARG A 962 -13.02 18.62 58.61
C ARG A 962 -12.82 17.29 59.32
N LYS A 963 -13.92 16.60 59.68
CA LYS A 963 -13.88 15.27 60.31
C LYS A 963 -13.10 14.24 59.46
N LYS A 964 -13.31 14.24 58.14
CA LYS A 964 -12.70 13.27 57.21
C LYS A 964 -11.22 13.54 56.96
N TRP A 965 -10.83 14.79 56.72
CA TRP A 965 -9.47 15.13 56.26
C TRP A 965 -8.59 15.75 57.34
N LEU A 966 -9.14 16.58 58.22
CA LEU A 966 -8.37 17.31 59.24
C LEU A 966 -8.31 16.56 60.57
N ASP A 967 -9.39 15.90 60.99
CA ASP A 967 -9.48 15.21 62.31
C ASP A 967 -9.26 13.69 62.25
N SER A 968 -9.16 13.12 61.05
CA SER A 968 -8.92 11.69 60.84
C SER A 968 -7.62 11.21 61.50
N GLN A 969 -7.73 10.08 62.24
CA GLN A 969 -6.60 9.33 62.81
C GLN A 969 -6.11 8.18 61.90
N LYS A 970 -6.52 8.14 60.63
CA LYS A 970 -6.10 7.10 59.66
C LYS A 970 -4.56 7.01 59.53
N PRO A 971 -4.02 5.84 59.15
CA PRO A 971 -2.57 5.61 59.12
C PRO A 971 -1.83 6.62 58.22
N ASN A 972 -0.61 6.98 58.63
CA ASN A 972 0.24 7.97 57.95
C ASN A 972 1.08 7.32 56.84
N SER A 973 0.47 6.50 55.99
CA SER A 973 1.21 5.98 54.83
C SER A 973 1.47 7.11 53.83
N GLU A 974 2.47 6.95 52.96
CA GLU A 974 2.77 7.92 51.90
C GLU A 974 1.52 8.20 51.04
N LYS A 975 0.75 7.16 50.71
CA LYS A 975 -0.48 7.26 49.93
C LYS A 975 -1.56 8.09 50.64
N ASP A 976 -1.76 7.86 51.93
CA ASP A 976 -2.77 8.58 52.73
C ASP A 976 -2.40 10.07 52.88
N LEU A 977 -1.11 10.38 53.05
CA LEU A 977 -0.60 11.75 53.10
C LEU A 977 -0.73 12.45 51.74
N ASN A 978 -0.41 11.75 50.66
CA ASN A 978 -0.54 12.28 49.30
C ASN A 978 -1.99 12.61 48.95
N GLU A 979 -2.94 11.73 49.31
CA GLU A 979 -4.38 11.96 49.09
C GLU A 979 -4.92 13.11 49.95
N LEU A 980 -4.47 13.23 51.21
CA LEU A 980 -4.78 14.37 52.07
C LEU A 980 -4.33 15.69 51.44
N PHE A 981 -3.08 15.76 50.99
CA PHE A 981 -2.52 16.99 50.43
C PHE A 981 -3.24 17.42 49.16
N ASP A 982 -3.56 16.47 48.28
CA ASP A 982 -4.36 16.72 47.08
C ASP A 982 -5.75 17.29 47.43
N GLN A 983 -6.52 16.61 48.29
CA GLN A 983 -7.90 17.04 48.61
C GLN A 983 -7.96 18.37 49.39
N LEU A 984 -7.11 18.55 50.40
CA LEU A 984 -7.09 19.77 51.21
C LEU A 984 -6.51 20.96 50.44
N GLY A 985 -5.43 20.75 49.67
CA GLY A 985 -4.82 21.80 48.87
C GLY A 985 -5.75 22.32 47.77
N ASN A 986 -6.47 21.41 47.09
CA ASN A 986 -7.51 21.78 46.13
C ASN A 986 -8.66 22.54 46.81
N ALA A 987 -9.07 22.13 48.03
CA ALA A 987 -10.09 22.83 48.80
C ALA A 987 -9.69 24.28 49.12
N LEU A 988 -8.49 24.49 49.69
CA LEU A 988 -7.98 25.81 50.05
C LEU A 988 -7.96 26.77 48.85
N THR A 989 -7.44 26.27 47.73
CA THR A 989 -7.26 27.07 46.51
C THR A 989 -8.60 27.37 45.81
N SER A 990 -9.45 26.35 45.65
CA SER A 990 -10.70 26.48 44.87
C SER A 990 -11.76 27.26 45.65
N LEU A 991 -11.84 27.08 46.96
CA LEU A 991 -12.78 27.81 47.80
C LEU A 991 -12.43 29.30 47.94
N GLU A 992 -11.13 29.64 47.99
CA GLU A 992 -10.66 31.04 47.93
C GLU A 992 -11.12 31.70 46.62
N ALA A 993 -10.99 31.00 45.49
CA ALA A 993 -11.43 31.49 44.17
C ALA A 993 -12.94 31.72 44.07
N HIS A 994 -13.75 31.00 44.86
CA HIS A 994 -15.21 31.18 44.95
C HIS A 994 -15.65 32.07 46.12
N HIS A 995 -14.75 32.88 46.69
CA HIS A 995 -15.03 33.79 47.81
C HIS A 995 -15.60 33.13 49.07
N ARG A 996 -15.25 31.86 49.33
CA ARG A 996 -15.63 31.11 50.54
C ARG A 996 -14.43 30.41 51.19
N PRO A 997 -13.37 31.14 51.58
CA PRO A 997 -12.12 30.55 52.02
C PRO A 997 -12.30 29.65 53.25
N LEU A 998 -11.66 28.47 53.23
CA LEU A 998 -11.62 27.56 54.37
C LEU A 998 -10.56 28.03 55.37
N SER A 999 -11.00 28.66 56.46
CA SER A 999 -10.10 29.10 57.53
C SER A 999 -9.62 27.91 58.38
N LEU A 1000 -8.29 27.73 58.48
CA LEU A 1000 -7.68 26.72 59.34
C LEU A 1000 -7.45 27.25 60.76
N THR A 1001 -7.82 26.47 61.77
CA THR A 1001 -7.55 26.74 63.18
C THR A 1001 -6.09 26.48 63.55
N THR A 1002 -5.62 27.06 64.66
CA THR A 1002 -4.23 26.87 65.14
C THR A 1002 -3.88 25.40 65.39
N ASP A 1003 -4.84 24.62 65.90
CA ASP A 1003 -4.69 23.20 66.19
C ASP A 1003 -4.60 22.36 64.89
N GLU A 1004 -5.42 22.68 63.89
CA GLU A 1004 -5.34 22.07 62.55
C GLU A 1004 -4.01 22.37 61.85
N ARG A 1005 -3.53 23.63 61.91
CA ARG A 1005 -2.22 24.01 61.36
C ARG A 1005 -1.08 23.22 62.02
N THR A 1006 -1.16 23.00 63.33
CA THR A 1006 -0.16 22.22 64.07
C THR A 1006 -0.19 20.75 63.65
N ARG A 1007 -1.38 20.15 63.50
CA ARG A 1007 -1.52 18.77 62.97
C ARG A 1007 -0.97 18.63 61.55
N LEU A 1008 -1.23 19.61 60.68
CA LEU A 1008 -0.72 19.63 59.31
C LEU A 1008 0.79 19.73 59.28
N LEU A 1009 1.39 20.58 60.12
CA LEU A 1009 2.85 20.65 60.28
C LEU A 1009 3.45 19.27 60.59
N THR A 1010 2.90 18.56 61.58
CA THR A 1010 3.38 17.19 61.93
C THR A 1010 3.24 16.20 60.76
N ARG A 1011 2.19 16.34 59.94
CA ARG A 1011 1.98 15.49 58.75
C ARG A 1011 2.98 15.82 57.63
N VAL A 1012 3.30 17.10 57.43
CA VAL A 1012 4.33 17.56 56.48
C VAL A 1012 5.71 17.08 56.93
N GLU A 1013 6.07 17.20 58.22
CA GLU A 1013 7.32 16.68 58.77
C GLU A 1013 7.49 15.18 58.55
N ARG A 1014 6.42 14.41 58.77
CA ARG A 1014 6.40 12.98 58.48
C ARG A 1014 6.59 12.70 57.00
N TRP A 1015 5.89 13.44 56.13
CA TRP A 1015 6.06 13.28 54.68
C TRP A 1015 7.49 13.60 54.24
N ILE A 1016 8.13 14.63 54.79
CA ILE A 1016 9.53 14.97 54.51
C ILE A 1016 10.47 13.81 54.89
N ALA A 1017 10.23 13.17 56.05
CA ALA A 1017 11.05 12.06 56.54
C ALA A 1017 10.91 10.75 55.73
N LEU A 1018 9.87 10.61 54.90
CA LEU A 1018 9.72 9.44 54.03
C LEU A 1018 10.75 9.46 52.88
N PRO A 1019 11.32 8.31 52.49
CA PRO A 1019 12.25 8.23 51.37
C PRO A 1019 11.57 8.58 50.04
N VAL A 1020 12.34 9.10 49.09
CA VAL A 1020 11.84 9.32 47.72
C VAL A 1020 11.77 7.96 47.02
N THR A 1021 10.56 7.46 46.77
CA THR A 1021 10.34 6.21 46.04
C THR A 1021 10.21 6.52 44.54
N SER A 1022 11.17 6.06 43.72
CA SER A 1022 11.02 6.03 42.27
C SER A 1022 10.25 4.78 41.87
N ASP A 1023 8.91 4.86 41.93
CA ASP A 1023 8.08 3.76 41.44
C ASP A 1023 8.03 3.84 39.90
N ASP A 1024 9.02 3.21 39.24
CA ASP A 1024 9.11 3.10 37.77
C ASP A 1024 8.05 2.13 37.19
N ASN A 1025 7.04 1.73 37.97
CA ASN A 1025 6.02 0.79 37.55
C ASN A 1025 4.88 1.51 36.80
N PRO A 1026 4.74 1.34 35.46
CA PRO A 1026 3.75 2.07 34.65
C PRO A 1026 2.29 1.75 35.02
N TRP A 1027 2.03 0.68 35.78
CA TRP A 1027 0.69 0.28 36.24
C TRP A 1027 0.30 0.91 37.58
N HIS A 1028 1.26 1.45 38.34
CA HIS A 1028 1.03 2.19 39.58
C HIS A 1028 1.21 3.69 39.31
N LYS A 1029 0.10 4.39 39.02
CA LYS A 1029 0.14 5.86 38.95
C LYS A 1029 0.37 6.41 40.36
N SER A 1030 1.57 6.94 40.60
CA SER A 1030 1.88 7.68 41.82
C SER A 1030 1.04 8.97 41.86
N ASN A 1031 0.31 9.20 42.97
CA ASN A 1031 -0.41 10.46 43.22
C ASN A 1031 0.51 11.57 43.74
N LEU A 1032 1.83 11.35 43.74
CA LEU A 1032 2.83 12.28 44.25
C LEU A 1032 2.81 13.66 43.53
N PRO A 1033 2.63 13.77 42.19
CA PRO A 1033 2.53 15.07 41.53
C PRO A 1033 1.35 15.92 42.01
N GLN A 1034 0.18 15.31 42.17
CA GLN A 1034 -1.03 15.96 42.69
C GLN A 1034 -0.85 16.39 44.15
N ALA A 1035 -0.23 15.51 44.95
CA ALA A 1035 0.11 15.79 46.33
C ALA A 1035 1.07 16.99 46.47
N ILE A 1036 2.10 17.08 45.62
CA ILE A 1036 3.03 18.22 45.61
C ILE A 1036 2.29 19.52 45.28
N ALA A 1037 1.39 19.52 44.29
CA ALA A 1037 0.58 20.69 43.94
C ALA A 1037 -0.32 21.13 45.10
N GLY A 1038 -1.01 20.17 45.76
CA GLY A 1038 -1.83 20.47 46.93
C GLY A 1038 -1.01 20.93 48.14
N LEU A 1039 0.18 20.36 48.33
CA LEU A 1039 1.12 20.73 49.38
C LEU A 1039 1.59 22.19 49.24
N GLN A 1040 1.76 22.71 48.02
CA GLN A 1040 2.09 24.13 47.81
C GLN A 1040 1.08 25.04 48.51
N SER A 1041 -0.21 24.80 48.30
CA SER A 1041 -1.29 25.59 48.90
C SER A 1041 -1.33 25.45 50.42
N ILE A 1042 -1.08 24.25 50.95
CA ILE A 1042 -1.03 24.01 52.41
C ILE A 1042 0.15 24.75 53.04
N LEU A 1043 1.31 24.74 52.40
CA LEU A 1043 2.52 25.41 52.90
C LEU A 1043 2.36 26.93 53.00
N LEU A 1044 1.44 27.54 52.24
CA LEU A 1044 1.14 28.97 52.37
C LEU A 1044 0.39 29.27 53.68
N GLU A 1045 -0.41 28.33 54.19
CA GLU A 1045 -1.29 28.47 55.37
C GLU A 1045 -0.66 28.05 56.70
N ILE A 1046 0.51 27.40 56.67
CA ILE A 1046 1.25 26.98 57.86
C ILE A 1046 2.61 27.68 57.97
N ASP A 1047 3.20 27.63 59.16
CA ASP A 1047 4.56 28.10 59.42
C ASP A 1047 5.49 26.91 59.66
N LEU A 1048 6.58 26.82 58.88
CA LEU A 1048 7.60 25.79 59.02
C LEU A 1048 8.76 26.27 59.90
N PRO A 1049 9.21 25.49 60.90
CA PRO A 1049 10.48 25.74 61.58
C PRO A 1049 11.65 25.70 60.58
N SER A 1050 12.68 26.52 60.77
CA SER A 1050 13.83 26.60 59.84
C SER A 1050 14.50 25.26 59.57
N SER A 1051 14.60 24.37 60.58
CA SER A 1051 15.13 23.01 60.40
C SER A 1051 14.28 22.14 59.47
N THR A 1052 12.96 22.28 59.56
CA THR A 1052 12.01 21.53 58.71
C THR A 1052 12.00 22.11 57.29
N ALA A 1053 12.11 23.42 57.15
CA ALA A 1053 12.25 24.09 55.85
C ALA A 1053 13.54 23.66 55.13
N GLU A 1054 14.68 23.58 55.83
CA GLU A 1054 15.94 23.07 55.26
C GLU A 1054 15.83 21.59 54.85
N ALA A 1055 15.14 20.75 55.64
CA ALA A 1055 14.90 19.35 55.27
C ALA A 1055 13.98 19.22 54.03
N LEU A 1056 12.97 20.09 53.91
CA LEU A 1056 12.10 20.17 52.73
C LEU A 1056 12.88 20.64 51.49
N PHE A 1057 13.78 21.61 51.63
CA PHE A 1057 14.66 22.06 50.55
C PHE A 1057 15.57 20.93 50.07
N ALA A 1058 16.22 20.20 50.98
CA ALA A 1058 17.03 19.04 50.62
C ALA A 1058 16.22 17.96 49.87
N LYS A 1059 14.99 17.67 50.34
CA LYS A 1059 14.10 16.73 49.66
C LYS A 1059 13.66 17.22 48.28
N ALA A 1060 13.36 18.51 48.12
CA ALA A 1060 13.00 19.11 46.83
C ALA A 1060 14.15 18.99 45.82
N ILE A 1061 15.41 19.19 46.24
CA ILE A 1061 16.58 19.01 45.38
C ILE A 1061 16.72 17.56 44.89
N ILE A 1062 16.47 16.56 45.76
CA ILE A 1062 16.47 15.15 45.36
C ILE A 1062 15.35 14.86 44.35
N LEU A 1063 14.15 15.39 44.60
CA LEU A 1063 13.02 15.25 43.68
C LEU A 1063 13.33 15.85 42.30
N ASN A 1064 14.00 17.01 42.24
CA ASN A 1064 14.39 17.68 40.99
C ASN A 1064 15.33 16.85 40.10
N GLN A 1065 16.03 15.86 40.68
CA GLN A 1065 16.90 14.95 39.94
C GLN A 1065 16.15 13.76 39.34
N THR A 1066 14.86 13.62 39.64
CA THR A 1066 13.97 12.55 39.16
C THR A 1066 12.91 13.09 38.20
N SER A 1067 11.99 12.25 37.73
CA SER A 1067 10.82 12.66 36.93
C SER A 1067 9.67 13.26 37.77
N THR A 1068 9.93 13.68 39.02
CA THR A 1068 8.91 14.23 39.92
C THR A 1068 8.99 15.76 39.98
N PRO A 1069 7.87 16.47 40.20
CA PRO A 1069 7.80 17.93 40.03
C PRO A 1069 8.33 18.71 41.25
N GLY A 1070 9.54 18.44 41.71
CA GLY A 1070 10.13 19.04 42.91
C GLY A 1070 10.30 20.57 42.84
N PHE A 1071 10.55 21.13 41.65
CA PHE A 1071 10.78 22.57 41.43
C PHE A 1071 9.57 23.41 41.85
N ARG A 1072 8.38 22.80 41.85
CA ARG A 1072 7.14 23.45 42.29
C ARG A 1072 7.20 23.86 43.76
N LEU A 1073 7.92 23.16 44.62
CA LEU A 1073 8.02 23.49 46.05
C LEU A 1073 8.82 24.77 46.35
N PHE A 1074 9.59 25.28 45.37
CA PHE A 1074 10.47 26.44 45.58
C PHE A 1074 9.72 27.74 45.89
N ASN A 1075 8.46 27.89 45.45
CA ASN A 1075 7.66 29.07 45.78
C ASN A 1075 7.41 29.20 47.29
N SER A 1076 7.03 28.11 47.94
CA SER A 1076 6.78 28.07 49.38
C SER A 1076 8.09 28.05 50.16
N LEU A 1077 9.16 27.46 49.63
CA LEU A 1077 10.49 27.51 50.28
C LEU A 1077 11.08 28.91 50.30
N ALA A 1078 10.82 29.74 49.28
CA ALA A 1078 11.21 31.15 49.28
C ALA A 1078 10.55 31.96 50.43
N LYS A 1079 9.38 31.54 50.93
CA LYS A 1079 8.73 32.10 52.13
C LYS A 1079 9.56 31.83 53.40
N PHE A 1080 10.12 30.63 53.52
CA PHE A 1080 10.70 30.12 54.78
C PHE A 1080 12.22 30.21 54.83
N LEU A 1081 12.91 30.29 53.69
CA LEU A 1081 14.36 30.33 53.58
C LEU A 1081 14.83 31.57 52.81
N PRO A 1082 14.62 32.79 53.34
CA PRO A 1082 15.04 34.03 52.66
C PRO A 1082 16.55 34.10 52.45
N ASP A 1083 17.35 33.47 53.32
CA ASP A 1083 18.81 33.43 53.18
C ASP A 1083 19.30 32.47 52.08
N ARG A 1084 18.41 31.63 51.53
CA ARG A 1084 18.69 30.66 50.44
C ARG A 1084 18.16 31.09 49.09
N LEU A 1085 17.67 32.33 48.95
CA LEU A 1085 17.04 32.78 47.69
C LEU A 1085 17.98 32.64 46.48
N ASP A 1086 19.27 32.90 46.64
CA ASP A 1086 20.27 32.72 45.58
C ASP A 1086 20.45 31.24 45.21
N ASP A 1087 20.48 30.34 46.20
CA ASP A 1087 20.58 28.88 45.99
C ASP A 1087 19.33 28.33 45.27
N ILE A 1088 18.14 28.78 45.69
CA ILE A 1088 16.84 28.44 45.08
C ILE A 1088 16.79 28.96 43.63
N ALA A 1089 17.18 30.22 43.39
CA ALA A 1089 17.21 30.80 42.06
C ALA A 1089 18.21 30.09 41.15
N MET A 1090 19.40 29.74 41.65
CA MET A 1090 20.40 28.98 40.89
C MET A 1090 19.89 27.59 40.51
N SER A 1091 19.29 26.85 41.45
CA SER A 1091 18.70 25.54 41.17
C SER A 1091 17.58 25.65 40.13
N MET A 1092 16.73 26.68 40.22
CA MET A 1092 15.70 26.95 39.22
C MET A 1092 16.31 27.23 37.84
N ARG A 1093 17.39 28.04 37.73
CA ARG A 1093 18.10 28.26 36.45
C ARG A 1093 18.65 26.96 35.85
N MET A 1094 19.22 26.09 36.67
CA MET A 1094 19.71 24.78 36.20
C MET A 1094 18.56 23.91 35.67
N GLY A 1095 17.43 23.89 36.36
CA GLY A 1095 16.22 23.19 35.89
C GLY A 1095 15.72 23.77 34.56
N LEU A 1096 15.59 25.10 34.50
CA LEU A 1096 15.21 25.83 33.29
C LEU A 1096 16.16 25.54 32.13
N ALA A 1097 17.47 25.37 32.37
CA ALA A 1097 18.48 25.07 31.36
C ALA A 1097 18.58 23.56 31.00
N SER A 1098 17.91 22.66 31.72
CA SER A 1098 18.07 21.19 31.57
C SER A 1098 17.69 20.66 30.18
N ASP A 1099 18.49 19.74 29.63
CA ASP A 1099 18.17 19.02 28.39
C ASP A 1099 17.04 18.00 28.57
N ASN A 1100 16.71 17.65 29.82
CA ASN A 1100 15.55 16.82 30.12
C ASN A 1100 14.26 17.66 30.05
N VAL A 1101 13.41 17.36 29.06
CA VAL A 1101 12.15 18.07 28.80
C VAL A 1101 11.25 18.16 30.03
N GLN A 1102 11.10 17.06 30.78
CA GLN A 1102 10.22 17.01 31.94
C GLN A 1102 10.71 17.92 33.07
N GLN A 1103 12.03 17.90 33.34
CA GLN A 1103 12.64 18.78 34.34
C GLN A 1103 12.54 20.25 33.96
N ALA A 1104 12.77 20.57 32.69
CA ALA A 1104 12.70 21.93 32.19
C ALA A 1104 11.26 22.47 32.27
N GLU A 1105 10.25 21.67 31.91
CA GLU A 1105 8.83 22.03 32.07
C GLU A 1105 8.43 22.26 33.52
N ASP A 1106 8.84 21.35 34.42
CA ASP A 1106 8.53 21.47 35.85
C ASP A 1106 9.22 22.69 36.49
N ALA A 1107 10.42 23.06 36.04
CA ALA A 1107 11.09 24.29 36.45
C ALA A 1107 10.33 25.55 35.97
N VAL A 1108 9.83 25.58 34.73
CA VAL A 1108 9.00 26.70 34.24
C VAL A 1108 7.70 26.81 35.05
N LEU A 1109 7.03 25.69 35.33
CA LEU A 1109 5.82 25.69 36.17
C LEU A 1109 6.10 26.07 37.63
N GLY A 1110 7.25 25.68 38.17
CA GLY A 1110 7.71 26.10 39.50
C GLY A 1110 7.93 27.61 39.59
N LEU A 1111 8.61 28.19 38.59
CA LEU A 1111 8.79 29.64 38.48
C LEU A 1111 7.45 30.38 38.34
N TYR A 1112 6.53 29.84 37.54
CA TYR A 1112 5.18 30.38 37.40
C TYR A 1112 4.41 30.39 38.74
N GLY A 1113 4.49 29.29 39.49
CA GLY A 1113 3.89 29.18 40.82
C GLY A 1113 4.50 30.17 41.81
N TRP A 1114 5.81 30.44 41.71
CA TRP A 1114 6.50 31.43 42.54
C TRP A 1114 6.04 32.85 42.22
N LEU A 1115 6.02 33.22 40.93
CA LEU A 1115 5.50 34.51 40.46
C LEU A 1115 4.07 34.79 40.99
N ARG A 1116 3.16 33.83 40.84
CA ARG A 1116 1.77 33.97 41.31
C ARG A 1116 1.69 34.12 42.82
N ALA A 1117 2.43 33.31 43.57
CA ALA A 1117 2.41 33.36 45.03
C ALA A 1117 2.97 34.68 45.57
N ALA A 1118 4.09 35.17 45.01
CA ALA A 1118 4.70 36.44 45.38
C ALA A 1118 3.84 37.66 45.02
N SER A 1119 2.95 37.56 44.03
CA SER A 1119 2.02 38.63 43.67
C SER A 1119 0.87 38.84 44.67
N LYS A 1120 0.60 37.88 45.55
CA LYS A 1120 -0.44 38.00 46.59
C LYS A 1120 0.05 38.91 47.74
N LYS A 1121 -0.84 39.72 48.32
CA LYS A 1121 -0.51 40.65 49.43
C LYS A 1121 -0.15 39.96 50.75
N SER A 1122 -0.58 38.71 50.94
CA SER A 1122 -0.32 37.88 52.12
C SER A 1122 -0.43 36.41 51.72
N PRO A 1123 0.52 35.52 52.06
CA PRO A 1123 1.76 35.78 52.79
C PRO A 1123 2.82 36.53 51.97
N LEU A 1124 3.71 37.26 52.64
CA LEU A 1124 4.77 38.06 52.00
C LEU A 1124 5.89 37.13 51.48
N ILE A 1125 5.86 36.80 50.19
CA ILE A 1125 6.87 35.95 49.54
C ILE A 1125 7.79 36.85 48.70
N PRO A 1126 9.13 36.68 48.78
CA PRO A 1126 10.06 37.42 47.94
C PRO A 1126 9.77 37.20 46.45
N MET A 1127 9.79 38.25 45.64
CA MET A 1127 9.68 38.11 44.18
C MET A 1127 10.89 37.36 43.62
N PRO A 1128 10.70 36.54 42.58
CA PRO A 1128 11.82 35.95 41.85
C PRO A 1128 12.77 37.03 41.32
N PRO A 1129 14.09 36.81 41.32
CA PRO A 1129 15.06 37.75 40.76
C PRO A 1129 14.78 38.09 39.29
N ASP A 1130 14.97 39.35 38.91
CA ASP A 1130 14.74 39.82 37.53
C ASP A 1130 15.58 39.07 36.49
N ASP A 1131 16.78 38.62 36.85
CA ASP A 1131 17.65 37.85 35.96
C ASP A 1131 17.13 36.43 35.70
N LEU A 1132 16.47 35.80 36.67
CA LEU A 1132 15.77 34.53 36.50
C LEU A 1132 14.54 34.70 35.59
N LEU A 1133 13.83 35.83 35.67
CA LEU A 1133 12.71 36.12 34.77
C LEU A 1133 13.16 36.33 33.32
N ARG A 1134 14.35 36.90 33.10
CA ARG A 1134 14.94 37.07 31.76
C ARG A 1134 15.14 35.74 31.02
N GLU A 1135 15.35 34.64 31.73
CA GLU A 1135 15.48 33.30 31.12
C GLU A 1135 14.22 32.91 30.32
N ILE A 1136 13.02 33.32 30.77
CA ILE A 1136 11.77 33.09 30.03
C ILE A 1136 11.80 33.80 28.67
N GLY A 1137 12.25 35.07 28.66
CA GLY A 1137 12.43 35.82 27.42
C GLY A 1137 13.46 35.18 26.49
N VAL A 1138 14.58 34.68 27.04
CA VAL A 1138 15.63 33.98 26.28
C VAL A 1138 15.12 32.69 25.66
N MET A 1139 14.34 31.89 26.39
CA MET A 1139 13.71 30.67 25.87
C MET A 1139 12.80 30.94 24.68
N ILE A 1140 12.03 32.03 24.73
CA ILE A 1140 11.18 32.48 23.61
C ILE A 1140 12.04 32.96 22.45
N ALA A 1141 13.04 33.81 22.69
CA ALA A 1141 13.94 34.34 21.65
C ALA A 1141 14.71 33.24 20.91
N THR A 1142 15.15 32.22 21.65
CA THR A 1142 15.86 31.05 21.10
C THR A 1142 14.93 30.00 20.53
N ARG A 1143 13.60 30.15 20.67
CA ARG A 1143 12.57 29.20 20.24
C ARG A 1143 12.82 27.79 20.77
N ARG A 1144 13.14 27.68 22.07
CA ARG A 1144 13.46 26.39 22.71
C ARG A 1144 12.21 25.50 22.78
N ARG A 1145 12.02 24.67 21.75
CA ARG A 1145 10.76 23.97 21.43
C ARG A 1145 10.17 23.17 22.59
N SER A 1146 10.99 22.43 23.34
CA SER A 1146 10.55 21.56 24.44
C SER A 1146 9.81 22.29 25.58
N VAL A 1147 10.09 23.58 25.78
CA VAL A 1147 9.49 24.39 26.86
C VAL A 1147 8.81 25.66 26.34
N LEU A 1148 8.82 25.88 25.02
CA LEU A 1148 8.34 27.12 24.39
C LEU A 1148 6.89 27.43 24.77
N ASN A 1149 6.02 26.42 24.73
CA ASN A 1149 4.62 26.53 25.14
C ASN A 1149 4.48 27.13 26.56
N ARG A 1150 5.19 26.56 27.53
CA ARG A 1150 5.15 27.00 28.93
C ARG A 1150 5.79 28.38 29.11
N ALA A 1151 6.90 28.66 28.42
CA ALA A 1151 7.54 29.95 28.46
C ALA A 1151 6.61 31.07 27.95
N LEU A 1152 5.88 30.85 26.86
CA LEU A 1152 4.87 31.79 26.34
C LEU A 1152 3.75 32.06 27.36
N GLN A 1153 3.26 31.03 28.06
CA GLN A 1153 2.25 31.16 29.11
C GLN A 1153 2.73 32.01 30.29
N VAL A 1154 3.97 31.80 30.74
CA VAL A 1154 4.58 32.59 31.82
C VAL A 1154 4.79 34.04 31.38
N ALA A 1155 5.30 34.27 30.17
CA ALA A 1155 5.43 35.62 29.62
C ALA A 1155 4.07 36.33 29.54
N ARG A 1156 3.00 35.63 29.12
CA ARG A 1156 1.64 36.20 29.09
C ARG A 1156 1.24 36.70 30.47
N TRP A 1157 1.47 35.89 31.50
CA TRP A 1157 1.14 36.30 32.87
C TRP A 1157 1.94 37.52 33.30
N ILE A 1158 3.24 37.59 32.99
CA ILE A 1158 4.09 38.75 33.31
C ILE A 1158 3.53 40.03 32.68
N PHE A 1159 3.12 40.00 31.41
CA PHE A 1159 2.51 41.17 30.75
C PHE A 1159 1.08 41.48 31.21
N ALA A 1160 0.30 40.48 31.61
CA ALA A 1160 -1.10 40.66 32.00
C ALA A 1160 -1.28 41.05 33.48
N SER A 1161 -0.38 40.61 34.36
CA SER A 1161 -0.56 40.69 35.82
C SER A 1161 0.73 41.04 36.58
N GLY A 1162 1.89 41.09 35.91
CA GLY A 1162 3.15 41.54 36.49
C GLY A 1162 3.29 43.06 36.57
N THR A 1163 4.42 43.52 37.10
CA THR A 1163 4.77 44.95 37.10
C THR A 1163 5.34 45.38 35.75
N ILE A 1164 5.25 46.68 35.43
CA ILE A 1164 5.79 47.25 34.18
C ILE A 1164 7.28 46.89 34.00
N THR A 1165 8.07 47.03 35.07
CA THR A 1165 9.51 46.71 35.08
C THR A 1165 9.78 45.24 34.72
N GLN A 1166 8.96 44.31 35.22
CA GLN A 1166 9.10 42.87 34.88
C GLN A 1166 8.79 42.61 33.41
N GLY A 1167 7.79 43.27 32.85
CA GLY A 1167 7.48 43.22 31.42
C GLY A 1167 8.63 43.76 30.57
N ASP A 1168 9.15 44.94 30.92
CA ASP A 1168 10.25 45.60 30.20
C ASP A 1168 11.53 44.74 30.19
N ASN A 1169 11.80 44.03 31.29
CA ASN A 1169 12.96 43.13 31.42
C ASN A 1169 12.97 41.97 30.40
N ILE A 1170 11.81 41.50 29.96
CA ILE A 1170 11.69 40.36 29.03
C ILE A 1170 11.22 40.76 27.61
N ALA A 1171 10.76 42.00 27.42
CA ALA A 1171 10.09 42.45 26.22
C ALA A 1171 10.92 42.28 24.94
N GLN A 1172 12.19 42.71 24.94
CA GLN A 1172 13.04 42.65 23.76
C GLN A 1172 13.22 41.20 23.25
N SER A 1173 13.57 40.28 24.14
CA SER A 1173 13.76 38.86 23.82
C SER A 1173 12.45 38.21 23.37
N THR A 1174 11.35 38.55 24.03
CA THR A 1174 10.01 38.04 23.71
C THR A 1174 9.56 38.48 22.31
N LEU A 1175 9.70 39.78 21.98
CA LEU A 1175 9.40 40.33 20.66
C LEU A 1175 10.25 39.68 19.56
N HIS A 1176 11.52 39.41 19.84
CA HIS A 1176 12.42 38.74 18.91
C HIS A 1176 11.95 37.32 18.57
N GLY A 1177 11.58 36.53 19.59
CA GLY A 1177 11.05 35.19 19.40
C GLY A 1177 9.71 35.19 18.68
N LEU A 1178 8.76 36.03 19.12
CA LEU A 1178 7.45 36.18 18.48
C LEU A 1178 7.56 36.53 16.99
N ARG A 1179 8.56 37.32 16.60
CA ARG A 1179 8.79 37.70 15.20
C ARG A 1179 9.14 36.50 14.32
N TYR A 1180 10.03 35.63 14.77
CA TYR A 1180 10.35 34.40 14.02
C TYR A 1180 9.18 33.42 14.00
N LEU A 1181 8.45 33.31 15.11
CA LEU A 1181 7.31 32.40 15.24
C LEU A 1181 6.16 32.72 14.27
N ILE A 1182 6.06 33.95 13.74
CA ILE A 1182 5.09 34.29 12.68
C ILE A 1182 5.32 33.42 11.43
N GLU A 1183 6.57 33.27 10.99
CA GLU A 1183 6.91 32.48 9.78
C GLU A 1183 7.15 31.01 10.09
N GLU A 1184 7.61 30.68 11.31
CA GLU A 1184 7.85 29.30 11.73
C GLU A 1184 6.57 28.54 12.05
N LEU A 1185 5.51 29.20 12.52
CA LEU A 1185 4.26 28.56 12.89
C LEU A 1185 3.17 28.68 11.81
N ARG A 1186 3.53 28.91 10.55
CA ARG A 1186 2.56 28.91 9.44
C ARG A 1186 2.05 27.50 9.17
N TYR A 1187 0.74 27.32 9.00
CA TYR A 1187 0.18 26.00 8.74
C TYR A 1187 0.57 25.42 7.38
N ASP A 1188 0.82 26.26 6.37
CA ASP A 1188 1.15 25.88 4.99
C ASP A 1188 2.64 25.60 4.74
N ARG A 1189 3.46 25.71 5.80
CA ARG A 1189 4.89 25.42 5.75
C ARG A 1189 5.11 23.95 6.11
N GLU A 1190 6.01 23.29 5.38
CA GLU A 1190 6.52 21.98 5.82
C GLU A 1190 7.28 22.17 7.13
N HIS A 1191 6.76 21.56 8.19
CA HIS A 1191 7.45 21.41 9.46
C HIS A 1191 8.11 20.03 9.51
N ASP A 1192 9.25 19.93 10.19
CA ASP A 1192 9.83 18.62 10.48
C ASP A 1192 8.84 17.86 11.38
N GLU A 1193 8.31 16.73 10.91
CA GLU A 1193 7.30 15.88 11.60
C GLU A 1193 7.77 15.44 13.00
N ASP A 1194 9.08 15.35 13.16
CA ASP A 1194 9.88 15.14 14.36
C ASP A 1194 9.72 16.19 15.46
N ASN A 1195 9.34 17.40 15.06
CA ASN A 1195 9.49 18.63 15.82
C ASN A 1195 8.18 19.43 15.95
N ASP A 1196 7.04 18.79 15.61
CA ASP A 1196 5.75 19.44 15.30
C ASP A 1196 4.66 19.23 16.36
N THR A 1197 5.07 19.08 17.62
CA THR A 1197 4.10 18.98 18.73
C THR A 1197 3.46 20.34 19.01
N ASP A 1198 2.34 20.55 18.32
CA ASP A 1198 1.30 21.56 18.49
C ASP A 1198 1.57 22.98 17.95
N VAL A 1199 1.82 23.11 16.64
CA VAL A 1199 1.75 24.41 15.94
C VAL A 1199 0.49 25.22 16.30
N PRO A 1200 -0.74 24.66 16.30
CA PRO A 1200 -1.93 25.38 16.77
C PRO A 1200 -1.82 25.92 18.19
N LEU A 1201 -1.30 25.12 19.13
CA LEU A 1201 -1.15 25.51 20.54
C LEU A 1201 -0.11 26.63 20.71
N LEU A 1202 1.01 26.55 19.99
CA LEU A 1202 2.04 27.60 20.01
C LEU A 1202 1.50 28.90 19.40
N ARG A 1203 0.73 28.83 18.31
CA ARG A 1203 0.05 30.00 17.73
C ARG A 1203 -0.95 30.61 18.70
N TRP A 1204 -1.71 29.77 19.39
CA TRP A 1204 -2.66 30.21 20.42
C TRP A 1204 -1.96 30.96 21.56
N ASP A 1205 -0.88 30.41 22.10
CA ASP A 1205 -0.11 31.07 23.16
C ASP A 1205 0.61 32.33 22.67
N CYS A 1206 1.09 32.37 21.42
CA CYS A 1206 1.64 33.58 20.79
C CYS A 1206 0.59 34.68 20.64
N ALA A 1207 -0.61 34.35 20.15
CA ALA A 1207 -1.73 35.28 20.02
C ALA A 1207 -2.14 35.85 21.39
N ARG A 1208 -2.31 34.98 22.39
CA ARG A 1208 -2.65 35.35 23.77
C ARG A 1208 -1.59 36.23 24.42
N LEU A 1209 -0.31 35.95 24.18
CA LEU A 1209 0.81 36.78 24.65
C LEU A 1209 0.81 38.14 23.95
N ALA A 1210 0.65 38.19 22.63
CA ALA A 1210 0.58 39.45 21.89
C ALA A 1210 -0.59 40.33 22.36
N LEU A 1211 -1.76 39.75 22.61
CA LEU A 1211 -2.90 40.48 23.17
C LEU A 1211 -2.65 41.03 24.58
N ALA A 1212 -1.92 40.27 25.43
CA ALA A 1212 -1.49 40.77 26.74
C ALA A 1212 -0.47 41.92 26.61
N MET A 1213 0.49 41.82 25.69
CA MET A 1213 1.45 42.89 25.40
C MET A 1213 0.76 44.15 24.86
N LEU A 1214 -0.26 43.99 24.01
CA LEU A 1214 -1.07 45.08 23.49
C LEU A 1214 -1.81 45.83 24.60
N ALA A 1215 -2.35 45.09 25.58
CA ALA A 1215 -2.97 45.65 26.79
C ALA A 1215 -1.93 46.36 27.69
N ALA A 1216 -0.71 45.83 27.77
CA ALA A 1216 0.41 46.40 28.53
C ALA A 1216 1.09 47.62 27.87
N GLY A 1217 0.60 48.10 26.72
CA GLY A 1217 1.07 49.34 26.08
C GLY A 1217 1.95 49.17 24.84
N TYR A 1218 2.23 47.95 24.38
CA TYR A 1218 3.09 47.67 23.21
C TYR A 1218 2.36 47.82 21.85
N LYS A 1219 1.38 48.72 21.76
CA LYS A 1219 0.46 48.86 20.60
C LYS A 1219 1.14 49.25 19.29
N THR A 1220 2.30 49.93 19.36
CA THR A 1220 3.03 50.40 18.18
C THR A 1220 4.04 49.39 17.64
N ASP A 1221 4.24 48.24 18.30
CA ASP A 1221 5.16 47.21 17.80
C ASP A 1221 4.52 46.42 16.65
N PRO A 1222 5.17 46.33 15.48
CA PRO A 1222 4.60 45.66 14.31
C PRO A 1222 4.42 44.14 14.52
N THR A 1223 5.23 43.52 15.38
CA THR A 1223 5.15 42.09 15.69
C THR A 1223 3.88 41.78 16.48
N VAL A 1224 3.59 42.60 17.50
CA VAL A 1224 2.39 42.48 18.33
C VAL A 1224 1.13 42.74 17.50
N ALA A 1225 1.14 43.78 16.66
CA ALA A 1225 0.04 44.09 15.75
C ALA A 1225 -0.24 42.92 14.78
N ARG A 1226 0.80 42.30 14.22
CA ARG A 1226 0.66 41.16 13.30
C ARG A 1226 0.07 39.92 13.96
N TRP A 1227 0.50 39.57 15.18
CA TRP A 1227 -0.11 38.46 15.93
C TRP A 1227 -1.55 38.74 16.33
N ALA A 1228 -1.91 39.99 16.64
CA ALA A 1228 -3.29 40.37 16.90
C ALA A 1228 -4.18 40.25 15.65
N GLU A 1229 -3.66 40.57 14.46
CA GLU A 1229 -4.36 40.35 13.18
C GLU A 1229 -4.53 38.86 12.89
N ILE A 1230 -3.49 38.05 13.12
CA ILE A 1230 -3.58 36.58 13.03
C ILE A 1230 -4.67 36.06 13.96
N ALA A 1231 -4.70 36.52 15.21
CA ALA A 1231 -5.71 36.12 16.20
C ALA A 1231 -7.16 36.41 15.79
N GLN A 1232 -7.41 37.32 14.85
CA GLN A 1232 -8.77 37.60 14.38
C GLN A 1232 -9.20 36.72 13.20
N ASN A 1233 -8.23 36.31 12.36
CA ASN A 1233 -8.49 35.67 11.07
C ASN A 1233 -7.97 34.23 11.00
N ASP A 1234 -7.45 33.68 12.10
CA ASP A 1234 -6.88 32.34 12.11
C ASP A 1234 -7.94 31.29 11.73
N PRO A 1235 -7.59 30.30 10.88
CA PRO A 1235 -8.51 29.23 10.51
C PRO A 1235 -9.00 28.40 11.69
N LEU A 1236 -8.29 28.34 12.83
CA LEU A 1236 -8.67 27.54 13.99
C LEU A 1236 -9.29 28.39 15.13
N PRO A 1237 -10.32 27.89 15.82
CA PRO A 1237 -11.14 28.67 16.74
C PRO A 1237 -10.39 29.06 18.02
N GLU A 1238 -9.46 28.24 18.51
CA GLU A 1238 -8.67 28.54 19.70
C GLU A 1238 -7.84 29.82 19.51
N VAL A 1239 -7.26 30.02 18.32
CA VAL A 1239 -6.50 31.22 17.97
C VAL A 1239 -7.44 32.37 17.60
N ARG A 1240 -8.48 32.08 16.78
CA ARG A 1240 -9.48 33.06 16.32
C ARG A 1240 -10.27 33.71 17.46
N HIS A 1241 -10.45 32.97 18.55
CA HIS A 1241 -11.16 33.39 19.76
C HIS A 1241 -10.19 33.56 20.94
N ALA A 1242 -8.90 33.75 20.67
CA ALA A 1242 -7.93 34.10 21.70
C ALA A 1242 -8.31 35.48 22.28
N GLU A 1243 -8.71 35.50 23.55
CA GLU A 1243 -9.03 36.76 24.24
C GLU A 1243 -7.78 37.34 24.92
N GLY A 1244 -7.70 38.67 24.90
CA GLY A 1244 -6.79 39.44 25.75
C GLY A 1244 -7.16 39.28 27.23
N PRO A 1245 -6.27 39.64 28.17
CA PRO A 1245 -6.62 39.61 29.58
C PRO A 1245 -7.86 40.46 29.83
N SER A 1246 -8.92 39.85 30.36
CA SER A 1246 -10.03 40.59 30.94
C SER A 1246 -9.46 41.39 32.09
N VAL A 1247 -9.37 42.72 31.93
CA VAL A 1247 -9.08 43.61 33.04
C VAL A 1247 -10.17 43.35 34.07
N ILE A 1248 -9.82 42.66 35.16
CA ILE A 1248 -10.63 42.69 36.37
C ILE A 1248 -10.48 44.13 36.85
N CYS A 1249 -11.36 45.01 36.38
CA CYS A 1249 -11.57 46.30 36.99
C CYS A 1249 -12.08 46.00 38.40
N THR A 1250 -11.19 45.92 39.37
CA THR A 1250 -11.58 46.14 40.76
C THR A 1250 -12.02 47.59 40.83
N HIS A 1251 -13.30 47.84 40.54
CA HIS A 1251 -13.99 49.05 40.95
C HIS A 1251 -14.01 49.07 42.48
N TYR A 1252 -12.92 49.56 43.08
CA TYR A 1252 -12.99 50.19 44.38
C TYR A 1252 -13.37 51.65 44.12
N GLU A 1253 -14.67 51.92 44.07
CA GLU A 1253 -15.16 53.26 44.36
C GLU A 1253 -14.77 53.57 45.82
N ILE A 1254 -13.88 54.53 45.98
CA ILE A 1254 -13.61 55.18 47.27
C ILE A 1254 -14.81 56.10 47.52
N PRO A 1255 -15.49 56.03 48.68
CA PRO A 1255 -16.43 57.08 49.05
C PRO A 1255 -15.62 58.33 49.39
N GLU A 1256 -15.72 59.36 48.54
CA GLU A 1256 -15.32 60.72 48.90
C GLU A 1256 -16.27 61.22 49.99
N ASN A 1257 -15.70 61.51 51.17
CA ASN A 1257 -16.28 62.45 52.13
C ASN A 1257 -15.64 63.82 51.87
N GLU A 1258 -16.38 64.71 51.23
CA GLU A 1258 -16.61 66.11 51.65
C GLU A 1258 -17.96 66.60 51.11
#